data_AF-A0A8C9F579-F1
#
_entry.id   AF-A0A8C9F579-F1
#
_cell.length_a   1.000
_cell.length_b   1.000
_cell.length_c   1.000
_cell.angle_alpha   90.00
_cell.angle_beta   90.00
_cell.angle_gamma   90.00
#
_symmetry.space_group_name_H-M   'P 1'
#
loop_
_entity.id
_entity.type
_entity.pdbx_description
1 polymer ?
#
loop_
_entity_poly.entity_id
_entity_poly.type
_entity_poly.pdbx_seq_one_letter_code
_entity_poly.pdbx_strand_id
1 'polypeptide(L)'
;MLHKGAGPLPFGHNAAIAFPPPLLLHLTTQGLPCPFPFSQRGSTAICGPYTLCSQRVSHRFPFSPSMYLSSAACAPFLRWAGILQSPRLWLRRRSGWSPYGAVIFDVSGVLLPSPQQTAVDWEAQSCIPAGTVQQALLSGGESSPSLKYARGELTTVEFLQELGQQCFDIANICVPVNSFLTNLIRNEMIKQLPIMAEAIQCIRAEGLKTALLSNSFQLPNGESFLPLDQKHFDVIVEAYREGKCKPDPRIYKLCLERLDVQPQESIFLDSSSQSLKAAAQLGIKTVKVDDIEVAFKELETYLGFPLQGFVPYTRSVRPTTEIPKDRLQKYLENVFSDQATGLLVLRQFGCGQSAQTYFVKFGDRSLVLKKELPDSLLPSGPAVGREYRVLKALSEAGVPVPTVLALCEDRSILGTPFYLMEHCAGHVYRDASLPTLLPSQRRAVYAAMSEVLSKIHSTDLRAAKLEDSGDHGNYIQQQVDTWTKQYRATETRVIPAMERLIEWLPLHFPESQKTAVVHGDFRLDNLVFHPKRPEVLAVLGWKFSILGDPISDLANNCMAYFLPPQFNPVKGLAKYDLRHLGVPTAEEYCQEYCGHMGMELPENWNFYMAFAFFRLAAMLQGLHKRSLAGEEPSHTAGEQGGKSCLEHAEFVADLAWDFAIKEGFRVFDSLSIAKPFARHYSTWARQGPFLSRSYSTWTRPGTVPVPEVPLIASFSSLLGMAQGLYCKLARILDVQWSFLISQPRCTPHPVLEKKVRPLPS
;
A
#
# COMPACT_ATOMS: atom_id res chain seq x y z
N MET A 1 55.01 -20.52 -30.84
CA MET A 1 54.50 -21.77 -31.45
C MET A 1 52.97 -21.65 -31.46
N LEU A 2 52.35 -21.32 -32.62
CA LEU A 2 51.75 -22.27 -33.59
C LEU A 2 50.61 -23.07 -32.92
N HIS A 3 49.35 -23.20 -33.37
CA HIS A 3 48.63 -23.04 -34.65
C HIS A 3 47.10 -23.06 -34.31
N LYS A 4 46.22 -22.24 -34.90
CA LYS A 4 45.28 -22.51 -36.03
C LYS A 4 44.44 -23.81 -36.02
N GLY A 5 43.14 -23.65 -36.33
CA GLY A 5 42.26 -24.62 -37.04
C GLY A 5 40.90 -24.79 -36.33
N ALA A 6 39.72 -24.27 -36.72
CA ALA A 6 39.01 -24.08 -38.00
C ALA A 6 38.33 -25.35 -38.59
N GLY A 7 37.00 -25.44 -38.37
CA GLY A 7 35.95 -26.07 -39.21
C GLY A 7 35.82 -27.61 -39.24
N PRO A 8 34.68 -28.20 -39.69
CA PRO A 8 33.56 -27.59 -40.45
C PRO A 8 32.11 -27.96 -39.98
N LEU A 9 31.15 -27.25 -40.57
CA LEU A 9 29.69 -27.51 -40.60
C LEU A 9 29.33 -28.82 -41.33
N PRO A 10 28.09 -29.30 -41.13
CA PRO A 10 27.25 -29.62 -42.28
C PRO A 10 25.84 -29.00 -42.24
N PHE A 11 25.29 -28.86 -43.44
CA PHE A 11 24.03 -28.26 -43.84
C PHE A 11 22.77 -28.97 -43.30
N GLY A 12 21.80 -28.14 -42.87
CA GLY A 12 20.48 -28.01 -43.50
C GLY A 12 19.40 -29.08 -43.23
N HIS A 13 18.36 -28.69 -42.49
CA HIS A 13 16.96 -28.95 -42.90
C HIS A 13 16.01 -27.88 -42.36
N ASN A 14 15.27 -27.29 -43.31
CA ASN A 14 14.20 -26.32 -43.11
C ASN A 14 12.99 -26.97 -42.41
N ALA A 15 12.46 -26.32 -41.38
CA ALA A 15 11.09 -26.53 -40.93
C ALA A 15 10.41 -25.16 -40.81
N ALA A 16 9.72 -24.78 -41.89
CA ALA A 16 8.79 -23.66 -41.91
C ALA A 16 7.55 -24.05 -41.08
N ILE A 17 7.28 -23.31 -40.01
CA ILE A 17 6.02 -23.42 -39.26
C ILE A 17 5.01 -22.50 -39.94
N ALA A 18 4.08 -23.12 -40.65
CA ALA A 18 2.93 -22.49 -41.27
C ALA A 18 1.93 -22.04 -40.20
N PHE A 19 1.58 -20.76 -40.18
CA PHE A 19 0.43 -20.23 -39.45
C PHE A 19 -0.83 -20.37 -40.33
N PRO A 20 -2.00 -20.77 -39.77
CA PRO A 20 -3.22 -20.94 -40.54
C PRO A 20 -3.83 -19.57 -40.92
N PRO A 21 -4.50 -19.45 -42.08
CA PRO A 21 -5.13 -18.21 -42.52
C PRO A 21 -6.46 -17.95 -41.76
N PRO A 22 -6.86 -16.69 -41.56
CA PRO A 22 -8.13 -16.36 -40.93
C PRO A 22 -9.31 -16.65 -41.86
N LEU A 23 -10.34 -17.28 -41.30
CA LEU A 23 -11.62 -17.58 -41.93
C LEU A 23 -12.34 -16.29 -42.37
N LEU A 24 -12.56 -16.18 -43.68
CA LEU A 24 -13.51 -15.27 -44.31
C LEU A 24 -14.94 -15.70 -43.93
N LEU A 25 -15.67 -14.84 -43.21
CA LEU A 25 -17.13 -14.96 -43.06
C LEU A 25 -17.82 -13.99 -44.02
N HIS A 26 -18.55 -14.59 -44.96
CA HIS A 26 -19.41 -13.95 -45.93
C HIS A 26 -20.53 -13.13 -45.26
N LEU A 27 -20.68 -11.90 -45.74
CA LEU A 27 -21.87 -11.07 -45.57
C LEU A 27 -23.04 -11.70 -46.36
N THR A 28 -24.17 -11.94 -45.69
CA THR A 28 -25.47 -12.15 -46.33
C THR A 28 -26.43 -11.05 -45.93
N THR A 29 -26.88 -10.32 -46.94
CA THR A 29 -27.88 -9.26 -46.95
C THR A 29 -29.31 -9.82 -47.08
N GLN A 30 -30.20 -9.51 -46.13
CA GLN A 30 -31.67 -9.37 -46.25
C GLN A 30 -32.12 -8.51 -45.03
N GLY A 31 -32.98 -7.49 -45.03
CA GLY A 31 -33.88 -6.91 -46.03
C GLY A 31 -35.27 -6.58 -45.43
N LEU A 32 -35.40 -5.41 -44.75
CA LEU A 32 -36.61 -4.54 -44.59
C LEU A 32 -37.81 -4.98 -43.69
N PRO A 33 -38.81 -4.09 -43.34
CA PRO A 33 -38.78 -2.69 -42.82
C PRO A 33 -39.83 -2.33 -41.69
N CYS A 34 -39.63 -1.16 -41.03
CA CYS A 34 -40.50 -0.07 -40.41
C CYS A 34 -42.00 -0.29 -39.99
N PRO A 35 -42.74 0.63 -39.28
CA PRO A 35 -42.50 2.08 -38.93
C PRO A 35 -42.96 2.66 -37.53
N PHE A 36 -42.38 3.83 -37.13
CA PHE A 36 -42.86 5.13 -36.52
C PHE A 36 -44.27 5.34 -35.86
N PRO A 37 -44.69 6.52 -35.26
CA PRO A 37 -44.02 7.75 -34.70
C PRO A 37 -44.72 8.50 -33.46
N PHE A 38 -44.18 9.70 -33.10
CA PHE A 38 -44.73 10.92 -32.37
C PHE A 38 -44.91 10.90 -30.83
N SER A 39 -44.60 11.95 -30.04
CA SER A 39 -45.10 13.35 -30.08
C SER A 39 -44.34 14.35 -29.17
N GLN A 40 -44.15 15.59 -29.64
CA GLN A 40 -43.82 16.82 -28.88
C GLN A 40 -45.08 17.55 -28.36
N ARG A 41 -44.94 18.40 -27.31
CA ARG A 41 -45.65 19.68 -26.99
C ARG A 41 -45.25 20.09 -25.56
N GLY A 42 -45.06 21.34 -25.13
CA GLY A 42 -45.21 22.68 -25.71
C GLY A 42 -44.93 23.75 -24.63
N SER A 43 -44.60 24.96 -25.10
CA SER A 43 -44.32 26.24 -24.42
C SER A 43 -45.41 26.71 -23.39
N THR A 44 -45.21 27.65 -22.44
CA THR A 44 -45.06 29.11 -22.64
C THR A 44 -44.83 29.94 -21.35
N ALA A 45 -44.01 31.01 -21.48
CA ALA A 45 -44.20 32.43 -21.05
C ALA A 45 -44.12 32.87 -19.55
N ILE A 46 -43.14 33.69 -19.13
CA ILE A 46 -42.99 35.18 -19.14
C ILE A 46 -43.76 35.93 -18.02
N CYS A 47 -43.02 36.58 -17.10
CA CYS A 47 -43.13 38.02 -16.72
C CYS A 47 -42.21 38.35 -15.52
N GLY A 48 -41.47 39.47 -15.59
CA GLY A 48 -40.57 39.99 -14.54
C GLY A 48 -41.22 41.02 -13.60
N PRO A 49 -40.50 42.09 -13.21
CA PRO A 49 -39.66 42.12 -12.00
C PRO A 49 -39.93 43.34 -11.09
N TYR A 50 -39.47 43.37 -9.84
CA TYR A 50 -39.21 44.63 -9.11
C TYR A 50 -38.10 44.52 -8.05
N THR A 51 -37.47 45.67 -7.87
CA THR A 51 -36.13 45.99 -7.33
C THR A 51 -36.22 46.59 -5.92
N LEU A 52 -35.04 46.81 -5.32
CA LEU A 52 -34.64 47.78 -4.26
C LEU A 52 -34.30 47.15 -2.90
N CYS A 53 -33.00 47.15 -2.53
CA CYS A 53 -32.26 48.20 -1.76
C CYS A 53 -32.58 48.10 -0.26
N SER A 54 -31.68 48.21 0.71
CA SER A 54 -30.36 48.82 0.79
C SER A 54 -29.80 48.56 2.20
N GLN A 55 -28.47 48.43 2.34
CA GLN A 55 -27.61 48.96 3.45
C GLN A 55 -27.86 48.52 4.91
N ARG A 56 -26.89 48.49 5.83
CA ARG A 56 -25.42 48.45 5.92
C ARG A 56 -25.14 48.52 7.46
N VAL A 57 -24.00 47.97 7.91
CA VAL A 57 -23.18 48.48 9.06
C VAL A 57 -23.77 48.26 10.47
N SER A 58 -23.06 47.90 11.56
CA SER A 58 -21.69 47.48 11.88
C SER A 58 -21.58 47.16 13.39
N HIS A 59 -20.64 46.27 13.75
CA HIS A 59 -19.81 46.20 14.99
C HIS A 59 -20.42 46.27 16.41
N ARG A 60 -20.13 45.27 17.26
CA ARG A 60 -19.12 45.25 18.37
C ARG A 60 -19.41 44.14 19.41
N PHE A 61 -18.33 43.46 19.83
CA PHE A 61 -18.14 42.61 21.03
C PHE A 61 -18.29 43.40 22.36
N PRO A 62 -18.11 42.84 23.59
CA PRO A 62 -17.95 41.44 24.09
C PRO A 62 -18.84 41.14 25.33
N PHE A 63 -18.73 39.95 25.95
CA PHE A 63 -18.53 39.71 27.42
C PHE A 63 -18.77 38.23 27.78
N SER A 64 -17.86 37.67 28.59
CA SER A 64 -18.02 36.46 29.44
C SER A 64 -18.20 36.98 30.90
N PRO A 65 -18.76 36.24 31.90
CA PRO A 65 -18.22 34.95 32.37
C PRO A 65 -19.20 33.96 33.07
N SER A 66 -18.64 32.81 33.47
CA SER A 66 -18.92 32.03 34.71
C SER A 66 -19.56 30.63 34.62
N MET A 67 -18.98 29.77 35.47
CA MET A 67 -19.18 28.35 35.75
C MET A 67 -20.60 27.96 36.18
N TYR A 68 -21.01 26.71 35.92
CA TYR A 68 -21.39 25.71 36.95
C TYR A 68 -21.60 24.32 36.32
N LEU A 69 -21.11 23.30 37.03
CA LEU A 69 -21.35 21.86 36.80
C LEU A 69 -22.81 21.48 37.07
N SER A 70 -23.39 20.59 36.26
CA SER A 70 -24.24 19.48 36.73
C SER A 70 -24.58 18.49 35.62
N SER A 71 -24.66 17.23 36.02
CA SER A 71 -24.86 16.03 35.21
C SER A 71 -26.26 15.94 34.56
N ALA A 72 -26.38 15.28 33.41
CA ALA A 72 -27.25 14.11 33.21
C ALA A 72 -27.37 13.71 31.72
N ALA A 73 -27.72 12.44 31.55
CA ALA A 73 -27.73 11.60 30.37
C ALA A 73 -28.61 12.01 29.18
N CYS A 74 -28.43 11.21 28.10
CA CYS A 74 -29.35 10.89 27.00
C CYS A 74 -29.19 11.66 25.67
N ALA A 75 -28.62 10.95 24.69
CA ALA A 75 -29.01 11.04 23.27
C ALA A 75 -30.53 10.73 23.13
N PRO A 76 -31.25 11.09 22.04
CA PRO A 76 -30.77 11.30 20.65
C PRO A 76 -31.41 12.52 19.94
N PHE A 77 -30.94 12.91 18.75
CA PHE A 77 -31.82 13.31 17.63
C PHE A 77 -31.04 13.51 16.31
N LEU A 78 -31.65 13.00 15.25
CA LEU A 78 -31.34 13.19 13.83
C LEU A 78 -31.89 14.53 13.32
N ARG A 79 -31.17 15.11 12.34
CA ARG A 79 -31.53 16.15 11.34
C ARG A 79 -31.35 17.63 11.72
N TRP A 80 -30.43 18.30 11.02
CA TRP A 80 -30.62 19.28 9.91
C TRP A 80 -29.23 19.93 9.65
N ALA A 81 -28.58 19.64 8.52
CA ALA A 81 -28.62 20.43 7.29
C ALA A 81 -27.94 21.82 7.40
N GLY A 82 -26.82 21.97 6.68
CA GLY A 82 -26.34 23.24 6.14
C GLY A 82 -25.39 24.07 7.01
N ILE A 83 -24.09 23.78 6.96
CA ILE A 83 -23.07 24.81 7.20
C ILE A 83 -22.02 24.74 6.10
N LEU A 84 -21.89 25.90 5.44
CA LEU A 84 -21.01 26.27 4.34
C LEU A 84 -19.64 25.57 4.36
N GLN A 85 -19.30 24.96 3.23
CA GLN A 85 -17.93 24.60 2.87
C GLN A 85 -17.10 25.88 2.75
N SER A 86 -16.32 26.19 3.78
CA SER A 86 -15.18 27.09 3.66
C SER A 86 -14.00 26.33 3.01
N PRO A 87 -13.24 26.94 2.08
CA PRO A 87 -12.13 26.26 1.42
C PRO A 87 -11.07 25.92 2.46
N ARG A 88 -10.80 24.62 2.64
CA ARG A 88 -9.72 24.13 3.50
C ARG A 88 -8.39 24.53 2.87
N LEU A 89 -7.76 25.58 3.41
CA LEU A 89 -6.36 25.89 3.17
C LEU A 89 -5.49 24.81 3.83
N TRP A 90 -5.30 23.70 3.14
CA TRP A 90 -4.28 22.71 3.47
C TRP A 90 -2.91 23.30 3.12
N LEU A 91 -2.28 23.98 4.09
CA LEU A 91 -0.86 24.30 4.04
C LEU A 91 -0.05 23.01 4.21
N ARG A 92 0.04 22.23 3.14
CA ARG A 92 0.92 21.07 3.02
C ARG A 92 2.34 21.62 2.87
N ARG A 93 3.13 21.69 3.95
CA ARG A 93 4.56 22.03 3.87
C ARG A 93 5.25 21.01 2.95
N ARG A 94 5.58 21.45 1.74
CA ARG A 94 6.20 20.65 0.68
C ARG A 94 7.66 20.35 1.02
N SER A 95 8.16 19.23 0.49
CA SER A 95 9.60 18.95 0.46
C SER A 95 10.32 20.15 -0.17
N GLY A 96 11.32 20.70 0.50
CA GLY A 96 11.97 21.99 0.17
C GLY A 96 12.79 22.03 -1.12
N TRP A 97 12.43 21.26 -2.15
CA TRP A 97 13.13 21.20 -3.44
C TRP A 97 12.50 22.09 -4.51
N SER A 98 11.17 22.17 -4.55
CA SER A 98 10.46 22.82 -5.66
C SER A 98 9.13 23.44 -5.22
N PRO A 99 8.76 24.62 -5.75
CA PRO A 99 7.42 25.17 -5.56
C PRO A 99 6.34 24.37 -6.29
N TYR A 100 6.72 23.46 -7.21
CA TYR A 100 5.78 22.70 -8.04
C TYR A 100 5.27 21.44 -7.33
N GLY A 101 3.98 21.16 -7.49
CA GLY A 101 3.30 19.97 -6.97
C GLY A 101 2.84 18.99 -8.06
N ALA A 102 2.85 19.40 -9.33
CA ALA A 102 2.48 18.54 -10.45
C ALA A 102 3.25 18.85 -11.75
N VAL A 103 3.40 17.82 -12.59
CA VAL A 103 3.90 17.94 -13.97
C VAL A 103 2.86 17.35 -14.94
N ILE A 104 2.49 18.12 -15.95
CA ILE A 104 1.49 17.79 -16.96
C ILE A 104 2.23 17.59 -18.29
N PHE A 105 1.94 16.47 -18.96
CA PHE A 105 2.60 16.09 -20.21
C PHE A 105 1.60 16.09 -21.36
N ASP A 106 1.98 16.69 -22.49
CA ASP A 106 1.39 16.32 -23.78
C ASP A 106 1.87 14.91 -24.21
N VAL A 107 1.16 14.34 -25.18
CA VAL A 107 1.52 13.06 -25.80
C VAL A 107 2.48 13.24 -26.98
N SER A 108 2.17 14.12 -27.94
CA SER A 108 2.82 14.14 -29.26
C SER A 108 4.08 15.01 -29.27
N GLY A 109 5.22 14.42 -29.64
CA GLY A 109 6.52 15.09 -29.55
C GLY A 109 7.03 15.27 -28.12
N VAL A 110 6.33 14.74 -27.12
CA VAL A 110 6.76 14.75 -25.71
C VAL A 110 6.93 13.32 -25.21
N LEU A 111 5.85 12.54 -25.10
CA LEU A 111 5.91 11.16 -24.62
C LEU A 111 6.05 10.15 -25.76
N LEU A 112 5.55 10.52 -26.94
CA LEU A 112 5.71 9.81 -28.20
C LEU A 112 6.58 10.67 -29.14
N PRO A 113 7.24 10.05 -30.12
CA PRO A 113 7.91 10.78 -31.19
C PRO A 113 7.00 11.83 -31.85
N SER A 114 7.59 12.89 -32.39
CA SER A 114 6.84 13.90 -33.14
C SER A 114 6.37 13.32 -34.47
N PRO A 115 5.08 13.41 -34.82
CA PRO A 115 4.56 12.90 -36.09
C PRO A 115 5.13 13.65 -37.32
N GLN A 116 5.82 14.77 -37.10
CA GLN A 116 6.38 15.61 -38.15
C GLN A 116 7.45 14.89 -38.96
N GLN A 117 8.36 14.15 -38.31
CA GLN A 117 9.42 13.45 -39.04
C GLN A 117 8.84 12.32 -39.90
N THR A 118 7.88 11.54 -39.38
CA THR A 118 7.13 10.57 -40.20
C THR A 118 6.42 11.23 -41.36
N ALA A 119 5.81 12.40 -41.17
CA ALA A 119 5.15 13.12 -42.26
C ALA A 119 6.16 13.49 -43.36
N VAL A 120 7.31 14.04 -42.99
CA VAL A 120 8.38 14.39 -43.94
C VAL A 120 8.91 13.16 -44.68
N ASP A 121 9.21 12.08 -43.95
CA ASP A 121 9.73 10.85 -44.54
C ASP A 121 8.69 10.20 -45.48
N TRP A 122 7.42 10.23 -45.07
CA TRP A 122 6.32 9.68 -45.86
C TRP A 122 6.02 10.52 -47.11
N GLU A 123 6.05 11.86 -47.00
CA GLU A 123 5.92 12.78 -48.13
C GLU A 123 7.03 12.51 -49.16
N ALA A 124 8.28 12.37 -48.70
CA ALA A 124 9.41 12.04 -49.56
C ALA A 124 9.23 10.67 -50.25
N GLN A 125 8.81 9.64 -49.52
CA GLN A 125 8.54 8.30 -50.07
C GLN A 125 7.37 8.28 -51.05
N SER A 126 6.36 9.11 -50.81
CA SER A 126 5.13 9.16 -51.61
C SER A 126 5.17 10.20 -52.73
N CYS A 127 6.32 10.87 -52.92
CA CYS A 127 6.52 11.93 -53.91
C CYS A 127 5.55 13.11 -53.74
N ILE A 128 5.23 13.47 -52.49
CA ILE A 128 4.39 14.62 -52.14
C ILE A 128 5.30 15.80 -51.79
N PRO A 129 4.94 17.05 -52.17
CA PRO A 129 5.70 18.23 -51.78
C PRO A 129 5.88 18.32 -50.25
N ALA A 130 7.10 18.60 -49.81
CA ALA A 130 7.43 18.66 -48.40
C ALA A 130 6.59 19.70 -47.64
N GLY A 131 6.07 19.32 -46.48
CA GLY A 131 5.26 20.17 -45.60
C GLY A 131 3.77 20.19 -45.92
N THR A 132 3.31 19.48 -46.97
CA THR A 132 1.90 19.44 -47.38
C THR A 132 0.99 18.95 -46.26
N VAL A 133 1.31 17.81 -45.64
CA VAL A 133 0.51 17.17 -44.59
C VAL A 133 0.51 18.03 -43.33
N GLN A 134 1.66 18.57 -42.93
CA GLN A 134 1.76 19.46 -41.77
C GLN A 134 0.94 20.73 -41.97
N GLN A 135 1.02 21.34 -43.15
CA GLN A 135 0.26 22.55 -43.47
C GLN A 135 -1.25 22.24 -43.51
N ALA A 136 -1.67 21.10 -44.07
CA ALA A 136 -3.06 20.67 -44.07
C ALA A 136 -3.59 20.42 -42.64
N LEU A 137 -2.79 19.78 -41.77
CA LEU A 137 -3.20 19.53 -40.39
C LEU A 137 -3.41 20.81 -39.57
N LEU A 138 -2.68 21.89 -39.89
CA LEU A 138 -2.73 23.17 -39.18
C LEU A 138 -3.66 24.21 -39.85
N SER A 139 -4.05 23.98 -41.10
CA SER A 139 -4.87 24.91 -41.87
C SER A 139 -6.28 25.02 -41.30
N GLY A 140 -6.75 26.26 -41.11
CA GLY A 140 -8.07 26.55 -40.52
C GLY A 140 -8.05 26.89 -39.02
N GLY A 141 -6.88 26.94 -38.36
CA GLY A 141 -6.77 27.40 -36.96
C GLY A 141 -7.60 26.53 -36.01
N GLU A 142 -8.52 27.14 -35.23
CA GLU A 142 -9.42 26.42 -34.30
C GLU A 142 -10.39 25.45 -35.01
N SER A 143 -10.63 25.68 -36.30
CA SER A 143 -11.47 24.85 -37.17
C SER A 143 -10.66 23.91 -38.07
N SER A 144 -9.38 23.69 -37.75
CA SER A 144 -8.55 22.72 -38.49
C SER A 144 -9.13 21.30 -38.40
N PRO A 145 -8.99 20.48 -39.45
CA PRO A 145 -9.50 19.11 -39.45
C PRO A 145 -8.97 18.29 -38.27
N SER A 146 -7.71 18.52 -37.89
CA SER A 146 -7.05 17.86 -36.77
C SER A 146 -7.71 18.17 -35.42
N LEU A 147 -8.07 19.43 -35.14
CA LEU A 147 -8.72 19.82 -33.90
C LEU A 147 -10.19 19.40 -33.85
N LYS A 148 -10.93 19.50 -34.96
CA LYS A 148 -12.29 18.97 -35.04
C LYS A 148 -12.31 17.47 -34.75
N TYR A 149 -11.39 16.73 -35.37
CA TYR A 149 -11.23 15.30 -35.12
C TYR A 149 -10.84 14.99 -33.67
N ALA A 150 -9.90 15.75 -33.09
CA ALA A 150 -9.51 15.62 -31.69
C ALA A 150 -10.65 15.91 -30.69
N ARG A 151 -11.61 16.80 -31.04
CA ARG A 151 -12.81 17.08 -30.24
C ARG A 151 -13.92 16.05 -30.41
N GLY A 152 -13.76 15.10 -31.34
CA GLY A 152 -14.79 14.12 -31.69
C GLY A 152 -15.91 14.69 -32.58
N GLU A 153 -15.68 15.81 -33.25
CA GLU A 153 -16.65 16.45 -34.17
C GLU A 153 -16.68 15.77 -35.54
N LEU A 154 -15.61 15.06 -35.92
CA LEU A 154 -15.49 14.31 -37.17
C LEU A 154 -15.29 12.83 -36.89
N THR A 155 -15.88 11.97 -37.72
CA THR A 155 -15.50 10.56 -37.80
C THR A 155 -14.14 10.41 -38.50
N THR A 156 -13.48 9.26 -38.34
CA THR A 156 -12.20 8.97 -39.02
C THR A 156 -12.32 9.11 -40.53
N VAL A 157 -13.46 8.73 -41.12
CA VAL A 157 -13.71 8.83 -42.56
C VAL A 157 -13.82 10.29 -42.99
N GLU A 158 -14.61 11.08 -42.27
CA GLU A 158 -14.77 12.52 -42.55
C GLU A 158 -13.47 13.29 -42.36
N PHE A 159 -12.69 12.96 -41.33
CA PHE A 159 -11.36 13.53 -41.11
C PHE A 159 -10.41 13.24 -42.27
N LEU A 160 -10.34 11.99 -42.73
CA LEU A 160 -9.48 11.62 -43.87
C LEU A 160 -9.95 12.31 -45.15
N GLN A 161 -11.25 12.49 -45.35
CA GLN A 161 -11.78 13.22 -46.49
C GLN A 161 -11.42 14.71 -46.43
N GLU A 162 -11.64 15.39 -45.30
CA GLU A 162 -11.27 16.80 -45.11
C GLU A 162 -9.75 17.01 -45.25
N LEU A 163 -8.94 16.13 -44.65
CA LEU A 163 -7.48 16.20 -44.72
C LEU A 163 -6.98 15.98 -46.15
N GLY A 164 -7.53 14.99 -46.87
CA GLY A 164 -7.20 14.72 -48.26
C GLY A 164 -7.52 15.89 -49.18
N GLN A 165 -8.67 16.55 -48.97
CA GLN A 165 -9.05 17.73 -49.72
C GLN A 165 -8.09 18.89 -49.46
N GLN A 166 -7.73 19.16 -48.20
CA GLN A 166 -6.77 20.23 -47.91
C GLN A 166 -5.38 19.96 -48.45
N CYS A 167 -4.91 18.71 -48.39
CA CYS A 167 -3.65 18.32 -49.02
C CYS A 167 -3.69 18.53 -50.54
N PHE A 168 -4.83 18.24 -51.19
CA PHE A 168 -5.06 18.51 -52.60
C PHE A 168 -5.02 20.01 -52.90
N ASP A 169 -5.68 20.83 -52.09
CA ASP A 169 -5.70 22.28 -52.28
C ASP A 169 -4.30 22.92 -52.12
N ILE A 170 -3.45 22.34 -51.27
CA ILE A 170 -2.08 22.81 -51.01
C ILE A 170 -1.10 22.36 -52.11
N ALA A 171 -1.12 21.07 -52.45
CA ALA A 171 -0.11 20.46 -53.32
C ALA A 171 -0.58 20.25 -54.77
N ASN A 172 -1.87 20.49 -55.05
CA ASN A 172 -2.53 20.25 -56.33
C ASN A 172 -2.38 18.79 -56.85
N ILE A 173 -2.25 17.84 -55.92
CA ILE A 173 -2.14 16.40 -56.20
C ILE A 173 -3.01 15.62 -55.21
N CYS A 174 -3.54 14.47 -55.64
CA CYS A 174 -4.31 13.62 -54.74
C CYS A 174 -3.37 12.92 -53.75
N VAL A 175 -3.56 13.19 -52.46
CA VAL A 175 -2.71 12.66 -51.38
C VAL A 175 -3.38 11.43 -50.74
N PRO A 176 -2.72 10.25 -50.71
CA PRO A 176 -3.27 9.03 -50.12
C PRO A 176 -3.17 9.05 -48.58
N VAL A 177 -3.93 9.94 -47.93
CA VAL A 177 -3.91 10.18 -46.47
C VAL A 177 -4.20 8.95 -45.60
N ASN A 178 -4.94 7.95 -46.12
CA ASN A 178 -5.16 6.68 -45.41
C ASN A 178 -3.85 5.90 -45.21
N SER A 179 -2.96 5.94 -46.20
CA SER A 179 -1.65 5.30 -46.11
C SER A 179 -0.76 6.02 -45.10
N PHE A 180 -0.84 7.34 -45.03
CA PHE A 180 -0.13 8.14 -44.02
C PHE A 180 -0.60 7.76 -42.61
N LEU A 181 -1.91 7.78 -42.35
CA LEU A 181 -2.45 7.44 -41.02
C LEU A 181 -2.07 6.01 -40.60
N THR A 182 -2.12 5.05 -41.53
CA THR A 182 -1.71 3.66 -41.27
C THR A 182 -0.22 3.57 -40.93
N ASN A 183 0.63 4.32 -41.64
CA ASN A 183 2.08 4.35 -41.41
C ASN A 183 2.41 4.97 -40.04
N LEU A 184 1.76 6.09 -39.70
CA LEU A 184 1.92 6.78 -38.42
C LEU A 184 1.57 5.87 -37.23
N ILE A 185 0.42 5.17 -37.33
CA ILE A 185 -0.03 4.22 -36.31
C ILE A 185 0.91 3.01 -36.22
N ARG A 186 1.39 2.49 -37.36
CA ARG A 186 2.21 1.26 -37.40
C ARG A 186 3.65 1.46 -36.94
N ASN A 187 4.24 2.63 -37.20
CA ASN A 187 5.70 2.78 -37.07
C ASN A 187 6.14 3.70 -35.92
N GLU A 188 5.43 4.79 -35.61
CA GLU A 188 5.91 5.75 -34.60
C GLU A 188 5.07 5.80 -33.32
N MET A 189 3.75 5.69 -33.42
CA MET A 189 2.87 5.83 -32.25
C MET A 189 2.60 4.49 -31.53
N ILE A 190 3.61 3.63 -31.39
CA ILE A 190 3.49 2.36 -30.66
C ILE A 190 4.34 2.33 -29.39
N LYS A 191 5.43 3.11 -29.31
CA LYS A 191 6.37 3.03 -28.19
C LYS A 191 6.60 4.38 -27.53
N GLN A 192 6.30 4.42 -26.24
CA GLN A 192 6.68 5.50 -25.35
C GLN A 192 8.20 5.72 -25.38
N LEU A 193 8.63 6.98 -25.40
CA LEU A 193 10.03 7.35 -25.30
C LEU A 193 10.58 6.89 -23.94
N PRO A 194 11.57 5.98 -23.88
CA PRO A 194 12.03 5.39 -22.62
C PRO A 194 12.54 6.42 -21.61
N ILE A 195 13.24 7.44 -22.10
CA ILE A 195 13.79 8.52 -21.27
C ILE A 195 12.68 9.34 -20.57
N MET A 196 11.55 9.56 -21.25
CA MET A 196 10.38 10.26 -20.70
C MET A 196 9.61 9.38 -19.72
N ALA A 197 9.49 8.08 -20.01
CA ALA A 197 8.92 7.12 -19.07
C ALA A 197 9.70 7.10 -17.75
N GLU A 198 11.03 7.08 -17.83
CA GLU A 198 11.92 7.16 -16.66
C GLU A 198 11.78 8.49 -15.91
N ALA A 199 11.70 9.62 -16.63
CA ALA A 199 11.51 10.94 -16.00
C ALA A 199 10.20 11.02 -15.22
N ILE A 200 9.09 10.48 -15.77
CA ILE A 200 7.82 10.40 -15.05
C ILE A 200 7.98 9.59 -13.76
N GLN A 201 8.70 8.47 -13.81
CA GLN A 201 8.96 7.65 -12.62
C GLN A 201 9.78 8.41 -11.56
N CYS A 202 10.81 9.16 -11.97
CA CYS A 202 11.56 10.05 -11.08
C CYS A 202 10.66 11.11 -10.42
N ILE A 203 9.83 11.81 -11.20
CA ILE A 203 8.91 12.85 -10.71
C ILE A 203 7.94 12.27 -9.67
N ARG A 204 7.36 11.10 -9.96
CA ARG A 204 6.46 10.41 -9.03
C ARG A 204 7.17 9.98 -7.75
N ALA A 205 8.42 9.54 -7.85
CA ALA A 205 9.20 9.11 -6.70
C ALA A 205 9.54 10.26 -5.74
N GLU A 206 9.61 11.49 -6.23
CA GLU A 206 9.69 12.69 -5.39
C GLU A 206 8.36 13.09 -4.75
N GLY A 207 7.25 12.45 -5.15
CA GLY A 207 5.91 12.68 -4.61
C GLY A 207 5.11 13.75 -5.36
N LEU A 208 5.55 14.16 -6.55
CA LEU A 208 4.78 15.06 -7.41
C LEU A 208 3.69 14.28 -8.14
N LYS A 209 2.55 14.94 -8.36
CA LYS A 209 1.47 14.42 -9.21
C LYS A 209 1.87 14.52 -10.68
N THR A 210 1.37 13.61 -11.49
CA THR A 210 1.66 13.56 -12.92
C THR A 210 0.36 13.42 -13.70
N ALA A 211 0.18 14.23 -14.75
CA ALA A 211 -1.00 14.16 -15.60
C ALA A 211 -0.68 14.07 -17.08
N LEU A 212 -1.61 13.48 -17.82
CA LEU A 212 -1.61 13.45 -19.28
C LEU A 212 -2.69 14.40 -19.80
N LEU A 213 -2.33 15.33 -20.69
CA LEU A 213 -3.26 16.25 -21.34
C LEU A 213 -3.12 16.15 -22.87
N SER A 214 -3.99 15.34 -23.47
CA SER A 214 -3.84 14.88 -24.85
C SER A 214 -4.92 15.40 -25.80
N ASN A 215 -4.49 15.83 -26.99
CA ASN A 215 -5.37 16.05 -28.15
C ASN A 215 -5.52 14.78 -29.02
N SER A 216 -5.17 13.59 -28.51
CA SER A 216 -5.22 12.34 -29.30
C SER A 216 -6.63 11.98 -29.74
N PHE A 217 -6.69 11.20 -30.82
CA PHE A 217 -7.90 10.74 -31.47
C PHE A 217 -8.34 9.35 -30.99
N GLN A 218 -9.61 9.01 -31.27
CA GLN A 218 -10.20 7.71 -30.98
C GLN A 218 -9.93 6.75 -32.14
N LEU A 219 -9.60 5.49 -31.84
CA LEU A 219 -9.51 4.45 -32.86
C LEU A 219 -10.91 4.13 -33.41
N PRO A 220 -11.03 3.60 -34.65
CA PRO A 220 -12.32 3.25 -35.26
C PRO A 220 -13.15 2.25 -34.44
N ASN A 221 -12.53 1.48 -33.55
CA ASN A 221 -13.18 0.52 -32.64
C ASN A 221 -13.69 1.16 -31.34
N GLY A 222 -13.52 2.47 -31.16
CA GLY A 222 -13.94 3.20 -29.96
C GLY A 222 -12.90 3.25 -28.84
N GLU A 223 -11.75 2.61 -28.99
CA GLU A 223 -10.70 2.56 -27.97
C GLU A 223 -9.77 3.79 -28.00
N SER A 224 -9.13 4.05 -26.87
CA SER A 224 -8.10 5.10 -26.75
C SER A 224 -6.82 4.68 -27.49
N PHE A 225 -6.24 5.60 -28.26
CA PHE A 225 -4.97 5.39 -28.97
C PHE A 225 -3.73 5.71 -28.10
N LEU A 226 -3.78 5.50 -26.78
CA LEU A 226 -2.65 5.82 -25.89
C LEU A 226 -1.82 4.56 -25.61
N PRO A 227 -0.70 4.30 -26.34
CA PRO A 227 0.22 3.18 -26.08
C PRO A 227 1.15 3.48 -24.88
N LEU A 228 0.58 3.98 -23.79
CA LEU A 228 1.30 4.45 -22.60
C LEU A 228 0.91 3.60 -21.40
N ASP A 229 1.84 3.39 -20.46
CA ASP A 229 1.46 2.84 -19.15
C ASP A 229 0.70 3.90 -18.35
N GLN A 230 -0.63 3.80 -18.37
CA GLN A 230 -1.54 4.72 -17.70
C GLN A 230 -1.34 4.75 -16.18
N LYS A 231 -0.70 3.74 -15.58
CA LYS A 231 -0.41 3.68 -14.13
C LYS A 231 0.56 4.78 -13.67
N HIS A 232 1.27 5.40 -14.61
CA HIS A 232 2.19 6.48 -14.33
C HIS A 232 1.53 7.86 -14.30
N PHE A 233 0.21 7.97 -14.47
CA PHE A 233 -0.51 9.24 -14.41
C PHE A 233 -1.63 9.18 -13.37
N ASP A 234 -1.71 10.20 -12.52
CA ASP A 234 -2.80 10.34 -11.55
C ASP A 234 -4.07 10.85 -12.22
N VAL A 235 -3.91 11.59 -13.32
CA VAL A 235 -5.00 12.17 -14.11
C VAL A 235 -4.69 12.01 -15.59
N ILE A 236 -5.67 11.54 -16.36
CA ILE A 236 -5.63 11.49 -17.82
C ILE A 236 -6.81 12.32 -18.35
N VAL A 237 -6.50 13.30 -19.20
CA VAL A 237 -7.48 14.15 -19.88
C VAL A 237 -7.29 13.98 -21.39
N GLU A 238 -8.26 13.35 -22.03
CA GLU A 238 -8.29 13.12 -23.48
C GLU A 238 -9.32 14.04 -24.13
N ALA A 239 -8.91 14.79 -25.14
CA ALA A 239 -9.75 15.83 -25.74
C ALA A 239 -11.11 15.31 -26.25
N TYR A 240 -11.14 14.14 -26.89
CA TYR A 240 -12.37 13.56 -27.43
C TYR A 240 -13.39 13.18 -26.34
N ARG A 241 -12.93 12.78 -25.14
CA ARG A 241 -13.83 12.45 -24.03
C ARG A 241 -14.49 13.67 -23.44
N GLU A 242 -13.78 14.80 -23.47
CA GLU A 242 -14.20 16.03 -22.79
C GLU A 242 -14.87 17.05 -23.73
N GLY A 243 -14.84 16.79 -25.03
CA GLY A 243 -15.31 17.70 -26.09
C GLY A 243 -14.53 19.02 -26.14
N LYS A 244 -13.29 19.02 -25.64
CA LYS A 244 -12.43 20.21 -25.52
C LYS A 244 -11.02 19.80 -25.90
N CYS A 245 -10.33 20.61 -26.69
CA CYS A 245 -8.95 20.35 -27.10
C CYS A 245 -8.05 21.54 -26.73
N LYS A 246 -6.75 21.29 -26.53
CA LYS A 246 -5.78 22.38 -26.49
C LYS A 246 -5.82 23.13 -27.83
N PRO A 247 -5.71 24.47 -27.85
CA PRO A 247 -5.30 25.36 -26.75
C PRO A 247 -6.45 25.94 -25.90
N ASP A 248 -7.68 25.40 -25.92
CA ASP A 248 -8.81 25.93 -25.14
C ASP A 248 -8.48 25.98 -23.63
N PRO A 249 -8.54 27.15 -22.96
CA PRO A 249 -8.25 27.29 -21.53
C PRO A 249 -9.06 26.34 -20.63
N ARG A 250 -10.25 25.92 -21.05
CA ARG A 250 -11.14 25.03 -20.29
C ARG A 250 -10.56 23.63 -20.11
N ILE A 251 -9.76 23.12 -21.05
CA ILE A 251 -9.16 21.78 -20.93
C ILE A 251 -8.07 21.76 -19.84
N TYR A 252 -7.28 22.83 -19.73
CA TYR A 252 -6.26 22.97 -18.70
C TYR A 252 -6.88 23.12 -17.31
N LYS A 253 -7.94 23.92 -17.16
CA LYS A 253 -8.66 24.06 -15.90
C LYS A 253 -9.22 22.73 -15.41
N LEU A 254 -9.82 21.95 -16.31
CA LEU A 254 -10.30 20.61 -16.00
C LEU A 254 -9.17 19.69 -15.51
N CYS A 255 -8.00 19.73 -16.16
CA CYS A 255 -6.84 18.96 -15.74
C CYS A 255 -6.35 19.37 -14.34
N LEU A 256 -6.28 20.68 -14.05
CA LEU A 256 -5.87 21.20 -12.75
C LEU A 256 -6.88 20.87 -11.64
N GLU A 257 -8.18 20.95 -11.93
CA GLU A 257 -9.25 20.57 -11.01
C GLU A 257 -9.17 19.08 -10.65
N ARG A 258 -8.99 18.20 -11.65
CA ARG A 258 -8.81 16.75 -11.42
C ARG A 258 -7.51 16.45 -10.66
N LEU A 259 -6.47 17.21 -10.93
CA LEU A 259 -5.20 17.10 -10.21
C LEU A 259 -5.28 17.65 -8.79
N ASP A 260 -6.26 18.49 -8.46
CA ASP A 260 -6.33 19.23 -7.20
C ASP A 260 -5.02 19.99 -6.92
N VAL A 261 -4.63 20.86 -7.85
CA VAL A 261 -3.43 21.74 -7.78
C VAL A 261 -3.71 23.12 -8.36
N GLN A 262 -3.04 24.15 -7.84
CA GLN A 262 -3.13 25.50 -8.41
C GLN A 262 -2.28 25.62 -9.69
N PRO A 263 -2.64 26.51 -10.64
CA PRO A 263 -1.87 26.69 -11.87
C PRO A 263 -0.37 26.98 -11.62
N GLN A 264 -0.07 27.83 -10.65
CA GLN A 264 1.31 28.25 -10.31
C GLN A 264 2.17 27.12 -9.75
N GLU A 265 1.54 26.02 -9.35
CA GLU A 265 2.17 24.83 -8.78
C GLU A 265 2.33 23.72 -9.81
N SER A 266 2.06 24.00 -11.08
CA SER A 266 2.12 23.02 -12.17
C SER A 266 3.10 23.43 -13.26
N ILE A 267 3.77 22.44 -13.84
CA ILE A 267 4.58 22.57 -15.06
C ILE A 267 3.87 21.83 -16.19
N PHE A 268 3.79 22.43 -17.38
CA PHE A 268 3.25 21.81 -18.59
C PHE A 268 4.30 21.69 -19.69
N LEU A 269 4.49 20.46 -20.18
CA LEU A 269 5.37 20.11 -21.30
C LEU A 269 4.53 19.89 -22.56
N ASP A 270 4.84 20.62 -23.63
CA ASP A 270 4.20 20.49 -24.95
C ASP A 270 5.20 20.88 -26.05
N SER A 271 5.05 20.31 -27.25
CA SER A 271 5.80 20.70 -28.45
C SER A 271 5.18 21.93 -29.14
N SER A 272 3.89 22.19 -28.91
CA SER A 272 3.13 23.30 -29.51
C SER A 272 3.24 24.61 -28.74
N SER A 273 3.90 25.61 -29.34
CA SER A 273 3.98 26.97 -28.80
C SER A 273 2.61 27.61 -28.50
N GLN A 274 1.58 27.29 -29.29
CA GLN A 274 0.23 27.83 -29.10
C GLN A 274 -0.43 27.25 -27.84
N SER A 275 -0.27 25.94 -27.61
CA SER A 275 -0.72 25.28 -26.37
C SER A 275 -0.03 25.86 -25.15
N LEU A 276 1.30 26.02 -25.21
CA LEU A 276 2.07 26.60 -24.11
C LEU A 276 1.66 28.05 -23.81
N LYS A 277 1.39 28.86 -24.83
CA LYS A 277 0.94 30.25 -24.62
C LYS A 277 -0.39 30.29 -23.85
N ALA A 278 -1.34 29.42 -24.19
CA ALA A 278 -2.62 29.33 -23.47
C ALA A 278 -2.45 28.83 -22.03
N ALA A 279 -1.59 27.84 -21.80
CA ALA A 279 -1.27 27.36 -20.46
C ALA A 279 -0.61 28.46 -19.59
N ALA A 280 0.35 29.21 -20.16
CA ALA A 280 1.04 30.30 -19.48
C ALA A 280 0.09 31.44 -19.07
N GLN A 281 -0.93 31.74 -19.89
CA GLN A 281 -1.97 32.73 -19.55
C GLN A 281 -2.81 32.34 -18.32
N LEU A 282 -2.86 31.04 -17.98
CA LEU A 282 -3.51 30.54 -16.77
C LEU A 282 -2.59 30.54 -15.55
N GLY A 283 -1.32 30.91 -15.71
CA GLY A 283 -0.30 30.88 -14.65
C GLY A 283 0.42 29.54 -14.51
N ILE A 284 0.26 28.63 -15.48
CA ILE A 284 1.00 27.36 -15.53
C ILE A 284 2.42 27.62 -16.01
N LYS A 285 3.43 27.03 -15.36
CA LYS A 285 4.82 27.09 -15.85
C LYS A 285 4.95 26.20 -17.08
N THR A 286 5.60 26.68 -18.13
CA THR A 286 5.70 25.95 -19.40
C THR A 286 7.13 25.57 -19.74
N VAL A 287 7.29 24.40 -20.37
CA VAL A 287 8.54 23.91 -20.94
C VAL A 287 8.25 23.47 -22.38
N LYS A 288 8.98 24.01 -23.34
CA LYS A 288 8.81 23.65 -24.75
C LYS A 288 9.72 22.48 -25.12
N VAL A 289 9.13 21.43 -25.70
CA VAL A 289 9.88 20.25 -26.12
C VAL A 289 10.20 20.34 -27.62
N ASP A 290 11.25 21.08 -27.94
CA ASP A 290 11.87 21.06 -29.28
C ASP A 290 12.98 19.99 -29.36
N ASP A 291 13.78 19.94 -28.30
CA ASP A 291 14.83 18.94 -28.07
C ASP A 291 14.63 18.35 -26.67
N ILE A 292 14.65 17.02 -26.59
CA ILE A 292 14.36 16.30 -25.34
C ILE A 292 15.45 16.58 -24.29
N GLU A 293 16.73 16.62 -24.66
CA GLU A 293 17.81 16.83 -23.69
C GLU A 293 17.79 18.25 -23.10
N VAL A 294 17.50 19.24 -23.94
CA VAL A 294 17.37 20.64 -23.50
C VAL A 294 16.15 20.80 -22.58
N ALA A 295 15.00 20.25 -22.97
CA ALA A 295 13.79 20.28 -22.16
C ALA A 295 13.98 19.57 -20.81
N PHE A 296 14.75 18.48 -20.78
CA PHE A 296 15.10 17.76 -19.54
C PHE A 296 15.91 18.63 -18.60
N LYS A 297 16.98 19.27 -19.08
CA LYS A 297 17.83 20.15 -18.24
C LYS A 297 17.02 21.32 -17.69
N GLU A 298 16.13 21.90 -18.49
CA GLU A 298 15.23 22.95 -18.04
C GLU A 298 14.27 22.43 -16.95
N LEU A 299 13.67 21.26 -17.16
CA LEU A 299 12.76 20.66 -16.18
C LEU A 299 13.47 20.28 -14.88
N GLU A 300 14.68 19.68 -14.94
CA GLU A 300 15.54 19.41 -13.78
C GLU A 300 15.86 20.69 -12.99
N THR A 301 16.09 21.80 -13.69
CA THR A 301 16.35 23.11 -13.05
C THR A 301 15.14 23.60 -12.26
N TYR A 302 13.91 23.43 -12.78
CA TYR A 302 12.69 23.83 -12.07
C TYR A 302 12.31 22.89 -10.93
N LEU A 303 12.59 21.60 -11.07
CA LEU A 303 12.27 20.58 -10.08
C LEU A 303 13.34 20.45 -8.99
N GLY A 304 14.57 20.83 -9.30
CA GLY A 304 15.72 20.79 -8.39
C GLY A 304 16.34 19.40 -8.24
N PHE A 305 15.88 18.37 -8.97
CA PHE A 305 16.36 16.99 -8.86
C PHE A 305 16.55 16.33 -10.22
N PRO A 306 17.44 15.31 -10.34
CA PRO A 306 17.70 14.64 -11.61
C PRO A 306 16.52 13.78 -12.07
N LEU A 307 16.26 13.78 -13.37
CA LEU A 307 15.19 13.01 -14.02
C LEU A 307 15.65 11.67 -14.59
N GLN A 308 16.94 11.36 -14.48
CA GLN A 308 17.55 10.11 -14.93
C GLN A 308 18.12 9.29 -13.76
N GLY A 309 18.36 8.01 -14.01
CA GLY A 309 18.87 7.06 -13.03
C GLY A 309 17.78 6.62 -12.05
N PHE A 310 16.55 6.47 -12.51
CA PHE A 310 15.46 5.98 -11.68
C PHE A 310 15.78 4.59 -11.13
N VAL A 311 15.59 4.42 -9.84
CA VAL A 311 15.62 3.11 -9.20
C VAL A 311 14.34 2.96 -8.40
N PRO A 312 13.57 1.86 -8.58
CA PRO A 312 12.34 1.63 -7.83
C PRO A 312 12.52 1.85 -6.32
N TYR A 313 11.51 2.45 -5.68
CA TYR A 313 11.50 2.76 -4.24
C TYR A 313 12.51 3.82 -3.77
N THR A 314 13.28 4.43 -4.68
CA THR A 314 14.24 5.49 -4.36
C THR A 314 13.81 6.87 -4.83
N ARG A 315 14.31 7.88 -4.16
CA ARG A 315 14.20 9.30 -4.45
C ARG A 315 15.58 9.95 -4.39
N SER A 316 15.66 11.22 -4.70
CA SER A 316 16.85 12.05 -4.56
C SER A 316 17.20 12.21 -3.08
N VAL A 317 18.51 12.24 -2.81
CA VAL A 317 19.04 12.37 -1.45
C VAL A 317 18.65 13.72 -0.87
N ARG A 318 17.93 13.73 0.26
CA ARG A 318 17.53 14.97 0.93
C ARG A 318 18.75 15.84 1.28
N PRO A 319 18.67 17.18 1.19
CA PRO A 319 19.82 18.06 1.41
C PRO A 319 20.36 17.96 2.84
N THR A 320 19.47 17.74 3.81
CA THR A 320 19.82 17.54 5.23
C THR A 320 20.57 16.24 5.50
N THR A 321 20.63 15.33 4.52
CA THR A 321 21.28 14.02 4.63
C THR A 321 22.26 13.76 3.48
N GLU A 322 22.84 14.84 2.94
CA GLU A 322 23.77 14.76 1.82
C GLU A 322 24.99 13.90 2.17
N ILE A 323 25.42 13.09 1.20
CA ILE A 323 26.56 12.19 1.34
C ILE A 323 27.72 12.78 0.54
N PRO A 324 28.90 12.96 1.15
CA PRO A 324 30.09 13.45 0.44
C PRO A 324 30.52 12.43 -0.63
N LYS A 325 30.08 12.64 -1.88
CA LYS A 325 30.28 11.72 -3.00
C LYS A 325 31.75 11.41 -3.24
N ASP A 326 32.63 12.40 -3.17
CA ASP A 326 34.08 12.20 -3.40
C ASP A 326 34.73 11.29 -2.36
N ARG A 327 34.33 11.41 -1.09
CA ARG A 327 34.83 10.54 -0.01
C ARG A 327 34.29 9.12 -0.14
N LEU A 328 33.00 9.00 -0.47
CA LEU A 328 32.37 7.71 -0.71
C LEU A 328 33.01 7.00 -1.91
N GLN A 329 33.25 7.73 -3.01
CA GLN A 329 33.87 7.16 -4.20
C GLN A 329 35.26 6.61 -3.90
N LYS A 330 36.14 7.39 -3.24
CA LYS A 330 37.47 6.92 -2.83
C LYS A 330 37.40 5.68 -1.92
N TYR A 331 36.43 5.65 -1.00
CA TYR A 331 36.21 4.49 -0.14
C TYR A 331 35.81 3.26 -0.97
N LEU A 332 34.90 3.40 -1.93
CA LEU A 332 34.46 2.30 -2.80
C LEU A 332 35.60 1.77 -3.69
N GLU A 333 36.41 2.67 -4.26
CA GLU A 333 37.60 2.32 -5.05
C GLU A 333 38.59 1.47 -4.22
N ASN A 334 38.81 1.83 -2.96
CA ASN A 334 39.66 1.07 -2.05
C ASN A 334 39.05 -0.30 -1.69
N VAL A 335 37.75 -0.34 -1.36
CA VAL A 335 37.06 -1.57 -0.95
C VAL A 335 37.02 -2.60 -2.08
N PHE A 336 36.74 -2.16 -3.31
CA PHE A 336 36.61 -3.07 -4.45
C PHE A 336 37.90 -3.22 -5.26
N SER A 337 38.96 -2.47 -4.91
CA SER A 337 40.23 -2.44 -5.66
C SER A 337 40.01 -2.19 -7.16
N ASP A 338 39.02 -1.34 -7.49
CA ASP A 338 38.54 -1.08 -8.84
C ASP A 338 38.35 0.42 -9.04
N GLN A 339 38.85 0.95 -10.15
CA GLN A 339 38.61 2.34 -10.55
C GLN A 339 37.43 2.37 -11.51
N ALA A 340 36.24 2.50 -10.96
CA ALA A 340 35.05 2.65 -11.78
C ALA A 340 35.15 3.95 -12.60
N THR A 341 35.08 3.83 -13.91
CA THR A 341 35.11 4.95 -14.88
C THR A 341 33.76 5.67 -15.01
N GLY A 342 32.70 5.17 -14.35
CA GLY A 342 31.35 5.71 -14.40
C GLY A 342 31.00 6.68 -13.26
N LEU A 343 30.04 7.56 -13.51
CA LEU A 343 29.55 8.54 -12.54
C LEU A 343 28.79 7.85 -11.39
N LEU A 344 29.13 8.19 -10.14
CA LEU A 344 28.47 7.64 -8.95
C LEU A 344 27.00 8.10 -8.88
N VAL A 345 26.06 7.18 -9.09
CA VAL A 345 24.63 7.46 -8.90
C VAL A 345 24.27 7.18 -7.46
N LEU A 346 23.78 8.21 -6.76
CA LEU A 346 23.37 8.13 -5.37
C LEU A 346 21.91 8.53 -5.23
N ARG A 347 21.10 7.63 -4.67
CA ARG A 347 19.68 7.86 -4.38
C ARG A 347 19.35 7.40 -2.96
N GLN A 348 18.28 7.90 -2.39
CA GLN A 348 17.82 7.59 -1.04
C GLN A 348 16.53 6.76 -1.11
N PHE A 349 16.39 5.71 -0.31
CA PHE A 349 15.13 4.98 -0.25
C PHE A 349 14.05 5.83 0.43
N GLY A 350 12.90 5.97 -0.24
CA GLY A 350 11.89 6.99 0.10
C GLY A 350 10.87 6.59 1.16
N CYS A 351 11.01 5.44 1.83
CA CYS A 351 9.93 4.82 2.59
C CYS A 351 10.28 4.56 4.06
N GLY A 352 9.52 5.17 4.96
CA GLY A 352 9.50 4.85 6.39
C GLY A 352 10.82 5.07 7.13
N GLN A 353 11.16 4.15 8.04
CA GLN A 353 12.33 4.20 8.91
C GLN A 353 13.69 4.05 8.18
N SER A 354 13.67 3.90 6.85
CA SER A 354 14.85 3.75 5.98
C SER A 354 15.45 5.08 5.51
N ALA A 355 15.22 6.18 6.25
CA ALA A 355 15.74 7.51 5.92
C ALA A 355 17.28 7.58 5.81
N GLN A 356 17.99 6.53 6.21
CA GLN A 356 19.44 6.42 6.18
C GLN A 356 19.95 5.27 5.32
N THR A 357 19.08 4.78 4.43
CA THR A 357 19.41 3.76 3.46
C THR A 357 19.47 4.39 2.08
N TYR A 358 20.57 4.16 1.37
CA TYR A 358 20.89 4.80 0.11
C TYR A 358 21.19 3.74 -0.93
N PHE A 359 20.68 3.93 -2.13
CA PHE A 359 21.11 3.20 -3.30
C PHE A 359 22.36 3.86 -3.88
N VAL A 360 23.37 3.05 -4.20
CA VAL A 360 24.64 3.49 -4.77
C VAL A 360 24.93 2.65 -6.02
N LYS A 361 25.05 3.30 -7.19
CA LYS A 361 25.61 2.68 -8.39
C LYS A 361 27.07 3.07 -8.53
N PHE A 362 27.96 2.07 -8.54
CA PHE A 362 29.40 2.24 -8.69
C PHE A 362 29.90 1.32 -9.79
N GLY A 363 30.21 1.89 -10.97
CA GLY A 363 30.44 1.11 -12.19
C GLY A 363 29.22 0.25 -12.53
N ASP A 364 29.44 -1.05 -12.71
CA ASP A 364 28.37 -2.04 -12.95
C ASP A 364 27.73 -2.57 -11.66
N ARG A 365 28.25 -2.18 -10.48
CA ARG A 365 27.74 -2.66 -9.20
C ARG A 365 26.57 -1.80 -8.71
N SER A 366 25.50 -2.47 -8.29
CA SER A 366 24.37 -1.87 -7.60
C SER A 366 24.42 -2.25 -6.12
N LEU A 367 24.57 -1.25 -5.26
CA LEU A 367 24.82 -1.41 -3.83
C LEU A 367 23.75 -0.69 -3.02
N VAL A 368 23.60 -1.13 -1.78
CA VAL A 368 22.85 -0.42 -0.76
C VAL A 368 23.79 -0.04 0.39
N LEU A 369 23.80 1.25 0.71
CA LEU A 369 24.56 1.82 1.82
C LEU A 369 23.59 2.12 2.96
N LYS A 370 23.85 1.58 4.14
CA LYS A 370 23.07 1.86 5.35
C LYS A 370 23.93 2.56 6.39
N LYS A 371 23.56 3.80 6.75
CA LYS A 371 24.22 4.58 7.80
C LYS A 371 23.60 4.34 9.16
N GLU A 372 24.40 4.58 10.20
CA GLU A 372 23.93 4.59 11.58
C GLU A 372 23.17 5.88 11.93
N LEU A 373 22.12 5.72 12.75
CA LEU A 373 21.30 6.82 13.26
C LEU A 373 22.11 7.71 14.23
N PRO A 374 22.13 9.04 14.05
CA PRO A 374 22.85 9.98 14.92
C PRO A 374 22.51 9.85 16.40
N ASP A 375 21.29 9.42 16.74
CA ASP A 375 20.78 9.30 18.11
C ASP A 375 20.28 7.88 18.42
N SER A 376 21.17 6.88 18.37
CA SER A 376 20.80 5.53 18.81
C SER A 376 20.63 5.46 20.33
N LEU A 377 19.47 5.89 20.83
CA LEU A 377 18.95 5.66 22.19
C LEU A 377 18.61 4.18 22.46
N LEU A 378 19.02 3.24 21.60
CA LEU A 378 18.83 1.81 21.84
C LEU A 378 19.75 1.38 23.00
N PRO A 379 19.24 0.63 23.99
CA PRO A 379 20.00 0.19 25.15
C PRO A 379 21.27 -0.64 24.86
N SER A 380 21.46 -1.11 23.61
CA SER A 380 22.39 -2.20 23.26
C SER A 380 23.52 -1.82 22.28
N GLY A 381 23.98 -0.57 22.27
CA GLY A 381 25.19 -0.16 21.51
C GLY A 381 25.00 0.02 19.99
N PRO A 382 26.09 0.25 19.21
CA PRO A 382 26.02 0.65 17.81
C PRO A 382 25.32 -0.40 16.94
N ALA A 383 24.21 0.00 16.33
CA ALA A 383 23.24 -0.89 15.71
C ALA A 383 23.75 -1.49 14.39
N VAL A 384 24.58 -0.76 13.65
CA VAL A 384 25.03 -1.12 12.29
C VAL A 384 26.03 -2.28 12.31
N GLY A 385 26.94 -2.33 13.28
CA GLY A 385 27.91 -3.42 13.41
C GLY A 385 27.26 -4.75 13.84
N ARG A 386 26.26 -4.70 14.73
CA ARG A 386 25.45 -5.88 15.09
C ARG A 386 24.67 -6.40 13.88
N GLU A 387 24.00 -5.51 13.17
CA GLU A 387 23.23 -5.86 11.98
C GLU A 387 24.11 -6.49 10.89
N TYR A 388 25.29 -5.92 10.63
CA TYR A 388 26.26 -6.48 9.68
C TYR A 388 26.66 -7.92 10.04
N ARG A 389 26.95 -8.20 11.32
CA ARG A 389 27.32 -9.55 11.79
C ARG A 389 26.18 -10.55 11.59
N VAL A 390 24.96 -10.18 11.96
CA VAL A 390 23.77 -11.05 11.79
C VAL A 390 23.51 -11.33 10.32
N LEU A 391 23.52 -10.31 9.46
CA LEU A 391 23.34 -10.47 8.02
C LEU A 391 24.41 -11.38 7.40
N LYS A 392 25.68 -11.19 7.77
CA LYS A 392 26.77 -12.03 7.29
C LYS A 392 26.57 -13.50 7.66
N ALA A 393 26.28 -13.76 8.94
CA ALA A 393 26.09 -15.11 9.44
C ALA A 393 24.88 -15.82 8.79
N LEU A 394 23.77 -15.09 8.59
CA LEU A 394 22.57 -15.63 7.94
C LEU A 394 22.79 -15.89 6.45
N SER A 395 23.53 -15.01 5.76
CA SER A 395 23.90 -15.21 4.36
C SER A 395 24.75 -16.48 4.19
N GLU A 396 25.75 -16.69 5.06
CA GLU A 396 26.58 -17.89 5.09
C GLU A 396 25.78 -19.15 5.44
N ALA A 397 24.71 -19.02 6.24
CA ALA A 397 23.78 -20.10 6.58
C ALA A 397 22.71 -20.38 5.49
N GLY A 398 22.73 -19.66 4.36
CA GLY A 398 21.81 -19.88 3.24
C GLY A 398 20.41 -19.27 3.43
N VAL A 399 20.22 -18.40 4.41
CA VAL A 399 19.00 -17.59 4.54
C VAL A 399 19.04 -16.50 3.46
N PRO A 400 17.92 -16.23 2.75
CA PRO A 400 17.88 -15.18 1.72
C PRO A 400 17.90 -13.81 2.37
N VAL A 401 19.10 -13.29 2.64
CA VAL A 401 19.38 -11.93 3.09
C VAL A 401 20.34 -11.26 2.10
N PRO A 402 20.38 -9.92 2.03
CA PRO A 402 21.36 -9.24 1.18
C PRO A 402 22.78 -9.60 1.58
N THR A 403 23.63 -9.94 0.60
CA THR A 403 25.06 -10.16 0.84
C THR A 403 25.69 -8.87 1.33
N VAL A 404 26.21 -8.88 2.56
CA VAL A 404 26.99 -7.76 3.09
C VAL A 404 28.42 -7.81 2.57
N LEU A 405 28.93 -6.65 2.14
CA LEU A 405 30.20 -6.55 1.40
C LEU A 405 31.29 -5.90 2.24
N ALA A 406 30.98 -4.84 2.97
CA ALA A 406 31.94 -4.11 3.78
C ALA A 406 31.28 -3.36 4.93
N LEU A 407 31.97 -3.26 6.07
CA LEU A 407 31.61 -2.43 7.22
C LEU A 407 32.67 -1.34 7.38
N CYS A 408 32.24 -0.08 7.46
CA CYS A 408 33.10 1.07 7.76
C CYS A 408 32.72 1.64 9.12
N GLU A 409 33.63 1.51 10.08
CA GLU A 409 33.49 2.13 11.41
C GLU A 409 34.15 3.51 11.48
N ASP A 410 34.96 3.86 10.48
CA ASP A 410 35.60 5.18 10.40
C ASP A 410 34.58 6.29 10.08
N ARG A 411 34.32 7.11 11.11
CA ARG A 411 33.42 8.26 11.04
C ARG A 411 33.95 9.39 10.16
N SER A 412 35.25 9.42 9.82
CA SER A 412 35.85 10.46 8.98
C SER A 412 35.29 10.45 7.55
N ILE A 413 34.82 9.29 7.08
CA ILE A 413 34.32 9.10 5.72
C ILE A 413 32.95 9.77 5.53
N LEU A 414 31.92 9.34 6.29
CA LEU A 414 30.53 9.79 6.13
C LEU A 414 29.90 10.41 7.39
N GLY A 415 30.69 10.68 8.43
CA GLY A 415 30.25 11.23 9.71
C GLY A 415 29.69 10.20 10.69
N THR A 416 29.19 9.06 10.21
CA THR A 416 28.70 7.94 11.03
C THR A 416 29.16 6.60 10.44
N PRO A 417 29.26 5.54 11.26
CA PRO A 417 29.49 4.20 10.76
C PRO A 417 28.42 3.77 9.75
N PHE A 418 28.81 2.95 8.77
CA PHE A 418 27.91 2.44 7.75
C PHE A 418 28.37 1.08 7.25
N TYR A 419 27.47 0.30 6.65
CA TYR A 419 27.83 -0.89 5.89
C TYR A 419 27.29 -0.82 4.46
N LEU A 420 27.91 -1.61 3.58
CA LEU A 420 27.52 -1.84 2.20
C LEU A 420 26.99 -3.26 2.03
N MET A 421 25.92 -3.41 1.26
CA MET A 421 25.37 -4.69 0.85
C MET A 421 24.96 -4.68 -0.62
N GLU A 422 24.74 -5.84 -1.21
CA GLU A 422 24.23 -5.97 -2.57
C GLU A 422 22.78 -5.44 -2.68
N HIS A 423 22.49 -4.77 -3.80
CA HIS A 423 21.12 -4.37 -4.12
C HIS A 423 20.33 -5.55 -4.69
N CYS A 424 19.36 -6.04 -3.92
CA CYS A 424 18.44 -7.08 -4.36
C CYS A 424 17.29 -6.46 -5.16
N ALA A 425 17.36 -6.53 -6.50
CA ALA A 425 16.33 -5.99 -7.38
C ALA A 425 15.06 -6.88 -7.38
N GLY A 426 14.04 -6.46 -6.64
CA GLY A 426 12.78 -7.20 -6.52
C GLY A 426 11.58 -6.33 -6.15
N HIS A 427 10.46 -6.98 -5.82
CA HIS A 427 9.20 -6.34 -5.43
C HIS A 427 9.00 -6.40 -3.92
N VAL A 428 8.57 -5.29 -3.32
CA VAL A 428 8.16 -5.23 -1.91
C VAL A 428 6.65 -5.02 -1.83
N TYR A 429 5.94 -5.92 -1.16
CA TYR A 429 4.50 -5.82 -0.95
C TYR A 429 4.21 -5.14 0.39
N ARG A 430 3.53 -3.98 0.34
CA ARG A 430 3.13 -3.23 1.56
C ARG A 430 1.74 -3.59 2.06
N ASP A 431 0.93 -4.16 1.19
CA ASP A 431 -0.46 -4.50 1.48
C ASP A 431 -0.56 -6.00 1.65
N ALA A 432 -0.89 -6.44 2.86
CA ALA A 432 -1.04 -7.85 3.20
C ALA A 432 -2.15 -8.53 2.37
N SER A 433 -3.12 -7.77 1.84
CA SER A 433 -4.19 -8.32 0.98
C SER A 433 -3.72 -8.67 -0.43
N LEU A 434 -2.51 -8.22 -0.84
CA LEU A 434 -1.90 -8.50 -2.14
C LEU A 434 -2.87 -8.26 -3.33
N PRO A 435 -3.49 -7.06 -3.45
CA PRO A 435 -4.64 -6.85 -4.32
C PRO A 435 -4.34 -7.05 -5.81
N THR A 436 -3.08 -6.89 -6.22
CA THR A 436 -2.64 -7.04 -7.62
C THR A 436 -2.40 -8.49 -8.04
N LEU A 437 -2.46 -9.45 -7.12
CA LEU A 437 -2.18 -10.87 -7.37
C LEU A 437 -3.48 -11.68 -7.44
N LEU A 438 -3.44 -12.78 -8.21
CA LEU A 438 -4.48 -13.80 -8.23
C LEU A 438 -4.48 -14.61 -6.91
N PRO A 439 -5.62 -15.20 -6.50
CA PRO A 439 -5.70 -15.95 -5.24
C PRO A 439 -4.63 -17.03 -5.05
N SER A 440 -4.31 -17.80 -6.10
CA SER A 440 -3.26 -18.83 -6.05
C SER A 440 -1.86 -18.24 -5.85
N GLN A 441 -1.59 -17.08 -6.43
CA GLN A 441 -0.32 -16.37 -6.26
C GLN A 441 -0.18 -15.81 -4.84
N ARG A 442 -1.29 -15.35 -4.22
CA ARG A 442 -1.28 -14.90 -2.82
C ARG A 442 -0.90 -16.02 -1.87
N ARG A 443 -1.50 -17.21 -2.03
CA ARG A 443 -1.14 -18.39 -1.23
C ARG A 443 0.35 -18.71 -1.36
N ALA A 444 0.90 -18.69 -2.58
CA ALA A 444 2.32 -18.96 -2.81
C ALA A 444 3.26 -17.91 -2.16
N VAL A 445 2.87 -16.64 -2.15
CA VAL A 445 3.62 -15.58 -1.46
C VAL A 445 3.67 -15.82 0.05
N TYR A 446 2.54 -16.18 0.66
CA TYR A 446 2.49 -16.52 2.10
C TYR A 446 3.28 -17.79 2.42
N ALA A 447 3.22 -18.82 1.56
CA ALA A 447 4.02 -20.03 1.71
C ALA A 447 5.52 -19.72 1.72
N ALA A 448 6.00 -18.92 0.75
CA ALA A 448 7.39 -18.50 0.68
C ALA A 448 7.81 -17.65 1.89
N MET A 449 6.92 -16.80 2.41
CA MET A 449 7.15 -16.03 3.64
C MET A 449 7.34 -16.94 4.86
N SER A 450 6.48 -17.96 5.02
CA SER A 450 6.58 -18.95 6.09
C SER A 450 7.86 -19.80 6.00
N GLU A 451 8.20 -20.25 4.80
CA GLU A 451 9.43 -21.01 4.54
C GLU A 451 10.67 -20.21 4.96
N VAL A 452 10.75 -18.94 4.58
CA VAL A 452 11.90 -18.09 4.95
C VAL A 452 11.97 -17.84 6.45
N LEU A 453 10.84 -17.60 7.11
CA LEU A 453 10.82 -17.45 8.57
C LEU A 453 11.35 -18.71 9.26
N SER A 454 10.94 -19.89 8.77
CA SER A 454 11.44 -21.17 9.30
C SER A 454 12.94 -21.36 9.06
N LYS A 455 13.48 -20.92 7.91
CA LYS A 455 14.92 -20.95 7.61
C LYS A 455 15.72 -20.06 8.57
N ILE A 456 15.23 -18.86 8.86
CA ILE A 456 15.84 -17.98 9.87
C ILE A 456 15.91 -18.71 11.21
N HIS A 457 14.78 -19.25 11.67
CA HIS A 457 14.67 -19.89 12.98
C HIS A 457 15.40 -21.23 13.08
N SER A 458 15.73 -21.86 11.95
CA SER A 458 16.49 -23.11 11.88
C SER A 458 18.01 -22.92 11.75
N THR A 459 18.49 -21.67 11.79
CA THR A 459 19.93 -21.36 11.68
C THR A 459 20.69 -21.94 12.88
N ASP A 460 21.76 -22.71 12.61
CA ASP A 460 22.67 -23.21 13.64
C ASP A 460 23.48 -22.04 14.22
N LEU A 461 23.14 -21.63 15.45
CA LEU A 461 23.76 -20.51 16.14
C LEU A 461 25.26 -20.71 16.38
N ARG A 462 25.71 -21.95 16.60
CA ARG A 462 27.11 -22.27 16.85
C ARG A 462 27.91 -22.18 15.57
N ALA A 463 27.42 -22.79 14.49
CA ALA A 463 28.05 -22.70 13.18
C ALA A 463 28.11 -21.24 12.69
N ALA A 464 27.06 -20.47 12.97
CA ALA A 464 26.96 -19.05 12.67
C ALA A 464 27.77 -18.14 13.60
N LYS A 465 28.40 -18.68 14.67
CA LYS A 465 29.13 -17.93 15.71
C LYS A 465 28.30 -16.80 16.34
N LEU A 466 27.01 -17.04 16.51
CA LEU A 466 26.07 -16.10 17.12
C LEU A 466 25.83 -16.40 18.61
N GLU A 467 26.21 -17.59 19.12
CA GLU A 467 26.01 -17.98 20.53
C GLU A 467 26.55 -16.93 21.52
N ASP A 468 27.71 -16.33 21.26
CA ASP A 468 28.35 -15.35 22.14
C ASP A 468 27.66 -13.96 22.17
N SER A 469 26.56 -13.76 21.43
CA SER A 469 25.94 -12.45 21.21
C SER A 469 24.81 -12.10 22.19
N GLY A 470 24.48 -12.94 23.18
CA GLY A 470 23.47 -12.62 24.19
C GLY A 470 23.29 -13.65 25.29
N ASP A 471 22.56 -13.28 26.34
CA ASP A 471 22.17 -14.19 27.41
C ASP A 471 21.19 -15.25 26.86
N HIS A 472 21.45 -16.52 27.18
CA HIS A 472 20.60 -17.64 26.79
C HIS A 472 19.47 -17.86 27.81
N GLY A 473 18.24 -18.04 27.32
CA GLY A 473 17.06 -18.24 28.16
C GLY A 473 16.45 -16.93 28.69
N ASN A 474 15.18 -16.98 29.10
CA ASN A 474 14.41 -15.84 29.64
C ASN A 474 14.18 -14.67 28.66
N TYR A 475 14.27 -14.88 27.35
CA TYR A 475 14.03 -13.87 26.34
C TYR A 475 12.69 -13.15 26.54
N ILE A 476 11.60 -13.92 26.71
CA ILE A 476 10.26 -13.35 26.87
C ILE A 476 10.19 -12.46 28.11
N GLN A 477 10.77 -12.89 29.23
CA GLN A 477 10.80 -12.12 30.48
C GLN A 477 11.58 -10.81 30.29
N GLN A 478 12.79 -10.88 29.72
CA GLN A 478 13.60 -9.69 29.47
C GLN A 478 12.90 -8.69 28.56
N GLN A 479 12.20 -9.17 27.53
CA GLN A 479 11.41 -8.31 26.66
C GLN A 479 10.23 -7.69 27.39
N VAL A 480 9.46 -8.45 28.17
CA VAL A 480 8.34 -7.90 28.96
C VAL A 480 8.84 -6.80 29.89
N ASP A 481 9.95 -7.01 30.60
CA ASP A 481 10.55 -6.00 31.47
C ASP A 481 10.99 -4.75 30.69
N THR A 482 11.63 -4.95 29.53
CA THR A 482 12.13 -3.86 28.68
C THR A 482 10.99 -3.01 28.13
N TRP A 483 9.97 -3.64 27.57
CA TRP A 483 8.82 -2.94 26.99
C TRP A 483 7.94 -2.31 28.07
N THR A 484 7.85 -2.89 29.26
CA THR A 484 7.21 -2.26 30.42
C THR A 484 7.94 -0.99 30.81
N LYS A 485 9.27 -1.02 30.97
CA LYS A 485 10.08 0.17 31.27
C LYS A 485 9.91 1.24 30.19
N GLN A 486 9.92 0.85 28.92
CA GLN A 486 9.73 1.77 27.79
C GLN A 486 8.34 2.39 27.77
N TYR A 487 7.29 1.61 28.03
CA TYR A 487 5.92 2.11 28.16
C TYR A 487 5.82 3.14 29.30
N ARG A 488 6.33 2.82 30.50
CA ARG A 488 6.35 3.74 31.64
C ARG A 488 7.12 5.03 31.35
N ALA A 489 8.27 4.92 30.69
CA ALA A 489 9.06 6.10 30.30
C ALA A 489 8.35 6.99 29.27
N THR A 490 7.44 6.41 28.48
CA THR A 490 6.72 7.11 27.41
C THR A 490 5.23 7.32 27.68
N GLU A 491 4.78 7.02 28.89
CA GLU A 491 3.39 7.08 29.28
C GLU A 491 2.86 8.53 29.16
N THR A 492 1.75 8.69 28.45
CA THR A 492 1.07 9.98 28.26
C THR A 492 -0.29 10.02 28.98
N ARG A 493 -0.95 8.86 29.05
CA ARG A 493 -2.15 8.57 29.84
C ARG A 493 -2.11 7.11 30.27
N VAL A 494 -2.86 6.79 31.33
CA VAL A 494 -3.07 5.40 31.76
C VAL A 494 -3.98 4.68 30.77
N ILE A 495 -3.52 3.57 30.22
CA ILE A 495 -4.32 2.66 29.38
C ILE A 495 -4.67 1.43 30.22
N PRO A 496 -5.94 1.24 30.63
CA PRO A 496 -6.31 0.17 31.57
C PRO A 496 -5.92 -1.24 31.12
N ALA A 497 -5.97 -1.52 29.81
CA ALA A 497 -5.53 -2.82 29.28
C ALA A 497 -4.02 -3.04 29.41
N MET A 498 -3.20 -1.99 29.23
CA MET A 498 -1.76 -2.08 29.44
C MET A 498 -1.42 -2.38 30.91
N GLU A 499 -2.11 -1.74 31.85
CA GLU A 499 -1.91 -2.02 33.29
C GLU A 499 -2.17 -3.50 33.61
N ARG A 500 -3.28 -4.05 33.12
CA ARG A 500 -3.61 -5.46 33.30
C ARG A 500 -2.59 -6.39 32.64
N LEU A 501 -2.09 -6.04 31.45
CA LEU A 501 -1.07 -6.82 30.76
C LEU A 501 0.27 -6.80 31.49
N ILE A 502 0.68 -5.66 32.05
CA ILE A 502 1.91 -5.51 32.84
C ILE A 502 1.87 -6.42 34.08
N GLU A 503 0.70 -6.58 34.70
CA GLU A 503 0.52 -7.50 35.82
C GLU A 503 0.41 -8.97 35.38
N TRP A 504 -0.27 -9.24 34.26
CA TRP A 504 -0.60 -10.59 33.81
C TRP A 504 0.57 -11.31 33.14
N LEU A 505 1.32 -10.64 32.25
CA LEU A 505 2.40 -11.26 31.46
C LEU A 505 3.47 -11.94 32.34
N PRO A 506 3.96 -11.34 33.44
CA PRO A 506 4.95 -11.97 34.31
C PRO A 506 4.49 -13.27 34.97
N LEU A 507 3.18 -13.50 35.08
CA LEU A 507 2.59 -14.66 35.75
C LEU A 507 2.30 -15.82 34.79
N HIS A 508 2.46 -15.62 33.48
CA HIS A 508 2.02 -16.57 32.45
C HIS A 508 3.11 -16.90 31.42
N PHE A 509 4.38 -16.76 31.80
CA PHE A 509 5.48 -17.07 30.88
C PHE A 509 5.43 -18.53 30.40
N PRO A 510 5.80 -18.79 29.13
CA PRO A 510 5.99 -20.15 28.63
C PRO A 510 7.00 -20.94 29.48
N GLU A 511 6.68 -22.19 29.81
CA GLU A 511 7.55 -23.06 30.60
C GLU A 511 8.85 -23.43 29.88
N SER A 512 8.82 -23.50 28.54
CA SER A 512 9.97 -23.76 27.70
C SER A 512 10.11 -22.71 26.61
N GLN A 513 11.35 -22.29 26.35
CA GLN A 513 11.71 -21.35 25.30
C GLN A 513 12.85 -21.94 24.48
N LYS A 514 12.70 -21.95 23.15
CA LYS A 514 13.81 -22.23 22.25
C LYS A 514 14.63 -20.96 22.03
N THR A 515 15.92 -21.11 21.75
CA THR A 515 16.76 -19.97 21.37
C THR A 515 17.05 -20.07 19.88
N ALA A 516 16.60 -19.08 19.11
CA ALA A 516 16.84 -18.94 17.69
C ALA A 516 17.12 -17.46 17.36
N VAL A 517 17.58 -17.18 16.13
CA VAL A 517 17.66 -15.81 15.64
C VAL A 517 16.23 -15.30 15.44
N VAL A 518 15.81 -14.31 16.23
CA VAL A 518 14.53 -13.62 16.08
C VAL A 518 14.78 -12.37 15.25
N HIS A 519 14.05 -12.18 14.15
CA HIS A 519 14.14 -10.97 13.34
C HIS A 519 13.57 -9.75 14.09
N GLY A 520 12.46 -9.95 14.81
CA GLY A 520 11.86 -8.96 15.71
C GLY A 520 10.89 -7.98 15.05
N ASP A 521 10.89 -7.91 13.72
CA ASP A 521 10.01 -7.09 12.87
C ASP A 521 9.58 -7.84 11.60
N PHE A 522 9.44 -9.17 11.64
CA PHE A 522 9.26 -9.97 10.42
C PHE A 522 7.87 -9.76 9.81
N ARG A 523 7.81 -9.06 8.69
CA ARG A 523 6.58 -8.67 8.00
C ARG A 523 6.77 -8.70 6.49
N LEU A 524 5.65 -8.77 5.78
CA LEU A 524 5.61 -8.79 4.31
C LEU A 524 6.33 -7.57 3.67
N ASP A 525 6.25 -6.40 4.30
CA ASP A 525 6.87 -5.16 3.80
C ASP A 525 8.40 -5.10 4.02
N ASN A 526 8.95 -6.07 4.76
CA ASN A 526 10.38 -6.27 4.95
C ASN A 526 10.95 -7.36 4.01
N LEU A 527 10.15 -7.90 3.08
CA LEU A 527 10.57 -8.94 2.15
C LEU A 527 10.68 -8.41 0.73
N VAL A 528 11.80 -8.74 0.08
CA VAL A 528 12.02 -8.49 -1.35
C VAL A 528 11.72 -9.78 -2.10
N PHE A 529 10.66 -9.77 -2.90
CA PHE A 529 10.25 -10.90 -3.73
C PHE A 529 10.84 -10.82 -5.13
N HIS A 530 11.07 -11.99 -5.73
CA HIS A 530 11.47 -12.08 -7.12
C HIS A 530 10.37 -11.52 -8.05
N PRO A 531 10.70 -10.72 -9.08
CA PRO A 531 9.70 -10.05 -9.93
C PRO A 531 8.68 -10.95 -10.64
N LYS A 532 9.03 -12.22 -10.87
CA LYS A 532 8.22 -13.16 -11.66
C LYS A 532 7.88 -14.46 -10.92
N ARG A 533 8.45 -14.68 -9.74
CA ARG A 533 8.37 -15.95 -9.00
C ARG A 533 7.99 -15.66 -7.56
N PRO A 534 7.17 -16.50 -6.91
CA PRO A 534 6.81 -16.34 -5.51
C PRO A 534 7.96 -16.79 -4.60
N GLU A 535 9.13 -16.16 -4.75
CA GLU A 535 10.36 -16.49 -4.04
C GLU A 535 10.87 -15.22 -3.36
N VAL A 536 11.30 -15.32 -2.11
CA VAL A 536 11.94 -14.22 -1.39
C VAL A 536 13.42 -14.19 -1.73
N LEU A 537 13.89 -13.06 -2.26
CA LEU A 537 15.29 -12.79 -2.57
C LEU A 537 16.05 -12.27 -1.34
N ALA A 538 15.40 -11.45 -0.52
CA ALA A 538 16.02 -10.84 0.65
C ALA A 538 15.03 -10.51 1.76
N VAL A 539 15.42 -10.80 2.99
CA VAL A 539 14.79 -10.29 4.23
C VAL A 539 15.54 -9.04 4.67
N LEU A 540 14.82 -7.93 4.84
CA LEU A 540 15.30 -6.62 5.28
C LEU A 540 14.83 -6.33 6.71
N GLY A 541 15.38 -5.30 7.37
CA GLY A 541 14.80 -4.80 8.62
C GLY A 541 15.41 -5.32 9.93
N TRP A 542 16.62 -5.85 9.89
CA TRP A 542 17.34 -6.54 10.99
C TRP A 542 17.76 -5.70 12.21
N LYS A 543 17.32 -4.44 12.33
CA LYS A 543 17.71 -3.54 13.44
C LYS A 543 17.29 -4.06 14.83
N PHE A 544 16.20 -4.81 14.91
CA PHE A 544 15.65 -5.37 16.13
C PHE A 544 16.02 -6.85 16.34
N SER A 545 16.94 -7.37 15.53
CA SER A 545 17.35 -8.76 15.63
C SER A 545 18.07 -9.06 16.94
N ILE A 546 17.73 -10.20 17.51
CA ILE A 546 18.22 -10.68 18.80
C ILE A 546 18.06 -12.21 18.85
N LEU A 547 18.76 -12.88 19.76
CA LEU A 547 18.48 -14.28 20.07
C LEU A 547 17.28 -14.38 21.02
N GLY A 548 16.32 -15.24 20.68
CA GLY A 548 15.10 -15.36 21.47
C GLY A 548 14.19 -16.49 21.02
N ASP A 549 12.96 -16.47 21.52
CA ASP A 549 11.95 -17.46 21.20
C ASP A 549 11.37 -17.23 19.80
N PRO A 550 11.52 -18.18 18.84
CA PRO A 550 11.03 -18.03 17.48
C PRO A 550 9.50 -17.86 17.38
N ILE A 551 8.74 -18.36 18.35
CA ILE A 551 7.27 -18.23 18.35
C ILE A 551 6.84 -16.77 18.56
N SER A 552 7.66 -15.98 19.25
CA SER A 552 7.41 -14.54 19.38
C SER A 552 7.45 -13.81 18.03
N ASP A 553 8.32 -14.22 17.11
CA ASP A 553 8.43 -13.62 15.78
C ASP A 553 7.28 -14.08 14.87
N LEU A 554 6.86 -15.35 14.99
CA LEU A 554 5.68 -15.87 14.32
C LEU A 554 4.41 -15.11 14.76
N ALA A 555 4.24 -14.88 16.07
CA ALA A 555 3.11 -14.11 16.59
C ALA A 555 3.14 -12.65 16.10
N ASN A 556 4.32 -12.02 16.06
CA ASN A 556 4.47 -10.68 15.49
C ASN A 556 4.05 -10.64 14.02
N ASN A 557 4.44 -11.64 13.23
CA ASN A 557 4.06 -11.76 11.83
C ASN A 557 2.52 -11.93 11.67
N CYS A 558 1.90 -12.72 12.54
CA CYS A 558 0.46 -12.97 12.54
C CYS A 558 -0.40 -11.79 13.01
N MET A 559 0.17 -10.72 13.59
CA MET A 559 -0.61 -9.55 14.02
C MET A 559 -1.46 -8.94 12.89
N ALA A 560 -0.96 -8.97 11.66
CA ALA A 560 -1.67 -8.44 10.50
C ALA A 560 -3.08 -9.04 10.33
N TYR A 561 -3.30 -10.30 10.72
CA TYR A 561 -4.61 -10.96 10.62
C TYR A 561 -5.72 -10.33 11.47
N PHE A 562 -5.34 -9.68 12.58
CA PHE A 562 -6.29 -9.16 13.56
C PHE A 562 -6.38 -7.62 13.53
N LEU A 563 -5.48 -6.96 12.81
CA LEU A 563 -5.50 -5.51 12.63
C LEU A 563 -6.47 -5.09 11.50
N PRO A 564 -7.13 -3.91 11.61
CA PRO A 564 -7.95 -3.36 10.53
C PRO A 564 -7.15 -3.07 9.23
N PRO A 565 -7.78 -3.12 8.04
CA PRO A 565 -7.11 -2.83 6.76
C PRO A 565 -6.50 -1.42 6.67
N GLN A 566 -7.17 -0.45 7.28
CA GLN A 566 -6.75 0.94 7.35
C GLN A 566 -5.83 1.26 8.54
N PHE A 567 -5.42 0.26 9.32
CA PHE A 567 -4.52 0.48 10.45
C PHE A 567 -3.15 0.94 9.94
N ASN A 568 -2.70 2.11 10.41
CA ASN A 568 -1.40 2.68 10.09
C ASN A 568 -0.65 2.74 11.43
N PRO A 569 0.41 1.94 11.65
CA PRO A 569 1.50 1.64 10.71
C PRO A 569 1.47 0.31 9.92
N VAL A 570 0.63 -0.67 10.28
CA VAL A 570 0.60 -2.00 9.63
C VAL A 570 -0.79 -2.25 9.06
N LYS A 571 -0.91 -2.28 7.74
CA LYS A 571 -2.17 -2.63 7.06
C LYS A 571 -2.56 -4.06 7.43
N GLY A 572 -3.70 -4.22 8.09
CA GLY A 572 -4.16 -5.53 8.51
C GLY A 572 -5.14 -6.20 7.54
N LEU A 573 -5.62 -7.36 7.96
CA LEU A 573 -6.51 -8.24 7.20
C LEU A 573 -7.83 -8.51 7.92
N ALA A 574 -8.07 -7.88 9.07
CA ALA A 574 -9.30 -8.09 9.80
C ALA A 574 -10.51 -7.74 8.92
N LYS A 575 -11.55 -8.57 8.99
CA LYS A 575 -12.82 -8.45 8.23
C LYS A 575 -12.73 -8.77 6.74
N TYR A 576 -11.56 -9.11 6.18
CA TYR A 576 -11.51 -9.71 4.85
C TYR A 576 -11.96 -11.16 4.86
N ASP A 577 -12.60 -11.59 3.77
CA ASP A 577 -12.79 -13.01 3.48
C ASP A 577 -11.48 -13.59 2.94
N LEU A 578 -10.65 -14.12 3.85
CA LEU A 578 -9.32 -14.65 3.51
C LEU A 578 -9.39 -15.81 2.50
N ARG A 579 -10.45 -16.63 2.57
CA ARG A 579 -10.65 -17.75 1.64
C ARG A 579 -10.93 -17.26 0.24
N HIS A 580 -11.81 -16.27 0.10
CA HIS A 580 -12.07 -15.65 -1.20
C HIS A 580 -10.82 -14.96 -1.75
N LEU A 581 -10.02 -14.34 -0.89
CA LEU A 581 -8.77 -13.73 -1.29
C LEU A 581 -7.69 -14.76 -1.67
N GLY A 582 -7.75 -16.00 -1.20
CA GLY A 582 -6.65 -16.97 -1.35
C GLY A 582 -5.47 -16.70 -0.41
N VAL A 583 -5.72 -16.00 0.70
CA VAL A 583 -4.76 -15.77 1.78
C VAL A 583 -4.99 -16.83 2.87
N PRO A 584 -3.96 -17.49 3.42
CA PRO A 584 -4.14 -18.44 4.52
C PRO A 584 -4.74 -17.77 5.75
N THR A 585 -5.51 -18.50 6.56
CA THR A 585 -5.85 -18.01 7.90
C THR A 585 -4.60 -17.97 8.79
N ALA A 586 -4.67 -17.26 9.92
CA ALA A 586 -3.56 -17.23 10.87
C ALA A 586 -3.19 -18.64 11.34
N GLU A 587 -4.18 -19.50 11.57
CA GLU A 587 -4.00 -20.89 12.00
C GLU A 587 -3.36 -21.74 10.90
N GLU A 588 -3.82 -21.63 9.65
CA GLU A 588 -3.23 -22.33 8.50
C GLU A 588 -1.77 -21.90 8.29
N TYR A 589 -1.48 -20.61 8.41
CA TYR A 589 -0.13 -20.07 8.29
C TYR A 589 0.79 -20.57 9.42
N CYS A 590 0.29 -20.60 10.67
CA CYS A 590 1.02 -21.15 11.80
C CYS A 590 1.29 -22.65 11.64
N GLN A 591 0.30 -23.42 11.15
CA GLN A 591 0.46 -24.84 10.83
C GLN A 591 1.56 -25.07 9.80
N GLU A 592 1.58 -24.27 8.73
CA GLU A 592 2.59 -24.35 7.68
C GLU A 592 4.00 -24.07 8.21
N TYR A 593 4.15 -23.01 9.02
CA TYR A 593 5.42 -22.70 9.69
C TYR A 593 5.86 -23.83 10.64
N CYS A 594 4.95 -24.34 11.47
CA CYS A 594 5.27 -25.40 12.43
C CYS A 594 5.67 -26.70 11.69
N GLY A 595 5.02 -27.00 10.57
CA GLY A 595 5.38 -28.09 9.68
C GLY A 595 6.81 -27.98 9.13
N HIS A 596 7.23 -26.80 8.68
CA HIS A 596 8.61 -26.57 8.25
C HIS A 596 9.64 -26.74 9.38
N MET A 597 9.28 -26.32 10.59
CA MET A 597 10.12 -26.45 11.78
C MET A 597 10.10 -27.85 12.42
N GLY A 598 9.27 -28.77 11.92
CA GLY A 598 9.08 -30.10 12.50
C GLY A 598 8.55 -30.05 13.94
N MET A 599 7.69 -29.08 14.26
CA MET A 599 7.13 -28.87 15.61
C MET A 599 5.61 -28.89 15.62
N GLU A 600 5.03 -29.15 16.79
CA GLU A 600 3.59 -29.01 17.01
C GLU A 600 3.22 -27.54 17.24
N LEU A 601 1.92 -27.22 17.10
CA LEU A 601 1.43 -25.87 17.36
C LEU A 601 1.64 -25.52 18.84
N PRO A 602 2.12 -24.31 19.15
CA PRO A 602 2.26 -23.87 20.53
C PRO A 602 0.92 -23.87 21.27
N GLU A 603 0.81 -24.59 22.38
CA GLU A 603 -0.44 -24.63 23.14
C GLU A 603 -0.82 -23.26 23.74
N ASN A 604 0.20 -22.48 24.09
CA ASN A 604 0.11 -21.12 24.65
C ASN A 604 0.14 -20.03 23.57
N TRP A 605 -0.38 -20.32 22.36
CA TRP A 605 -0.40 -19.38 21.24
C TRP A 605 -0.99 -18.00 21.60
N ASN A 606 -2.06 -17.96 22.41
CA ASN A 606 -2.69 -16.70 22.78
C ASN A 606 -1.79 -15.84 23.68
N PHE A 607 -0.92 -16.44 24.51
CA PHE A 607 0.11 -15.70 25.25
C PHE A 607 1.03 -14.93 24.29
N TYR A 608 1.54 -15.59 23.25
CA TYR A 608 2.46 -14.96 22.30
C TYR A 608 1.76 -13.85 21.50
N MET A 609 0.49 -14.02 21.13
CA MET A 609 -0.30 -12.96 20.49
C MET A 609 -0.55 -11.78 21.44
N ALA A 610 -0.88 -12.03 22.71
CA ALA A 610 -1.02 -10.98 23.72
C ALA A 610 0.29 -10.20 23.91
N PHE A 611 1.41 -10.92 23.98
CA PHE A 611 2.75 -10.33 24.07
C PHE A 611 3.13 -9.50 22.83
N ALA A 612 2.85 -9.99 21.62
CA ALA A 612 3.10 -9.26 20.37
C ALA A 612 2.32 -7.93 20.33
N PHE A 613 1.03 -7.96 20.66
CA PHE A 613 0.21 -6.75 20.70
C PHE A 613 0.60 -5.81 21.86
N PHE A 614 0.99 -6.35 23.03
CA PHE A 614 1.54 -5.54 24.13
C PHE A 614 2.76 -4.72 23.67
N ARG A 615 3.70 -5.35 22.95
CA ARG A 615 4.87 -4.67 22.38
C ARG A 615 4.47 -3.58 21.38
N LEU A 616 3.50 -3.87 20.51
CA LEU A 616 3.00 -2.89 19.54
C LEU A 616 2.33 -1.69 20.23
N ALA A 617 1.50 -1.92 21.25
CA ALA A 617 0.87 -0.85 22.04
C ALA A 617 1.91 0.04 22.73
N ALA A 618 2.93 -0.54 23.36
CA ALA A 618 4.04 0.21 23.96
C ALA A 618 4.81 1.06 22.92
N MET A 619 5.04 0.51 21.72
CA MET A 619 5.69 1.24 20.62
C MET A 619 4.84 2.42 20.13
N LEU A 620 3.53 2.23 19.96
CA LEU A 620 2.59 3.27 19.53
C LEU A 620 2.47 4.40 20.55
N GLN A 621 2.48 4.08 21.86
CA GLN A 621 2.54 5.08 22.93
C GLN A 621 3.82 5.92 22.84
N GLY A 622 4.97 5.30 22.59
CA GLY A 622 6.25 6.00 22.39
C GLY A 622 6.27 6.89 21.14
N LEU A 623 5.62 6.48 20.05
CA LEU A 623 5.41 7.32 18.87
C LEU A 623 4.51 8.51 19.19
N HIS A 624 3.39 8.28 19.88
CA HIS A 624 2.49 9.34 20.31
C HIS A 624 3.21 10.40 21.15
N LYS A 625 4.01 10.00 22.15
CA LYS A 625 4.77 10.93 22.99
C LYS A 625 5.74 11.80 22.17
N ARG A 626 6.46 11.20 21.20
CA ARG A 626 7.35 11.95 20.29
C ARG A 626 6.59 12.90 19.37
N SER A 627 5.42 12.49 18.91
CA SER A 627 4.52 13.35 18.14
C SER A 627 4.10 14.58 18.94
N LEU A 628 3.76 14.41 20.22
CA LEU A 628 3.46 15.53 21.14
C LEU A 628 4.67 16.44 21.38
N ALA A 629 5.88 15.89 21.41
CA ALA A 629 7.13 16.65 21.56
C ALA A 629 7.56 17.38 20.27
N GLY A 630 6.89 17.15 19.14
CA GLY A 630 7.24 17.75 17.85
C GLY A 630 8.47 17.11 17.17
N GLU A 631 8.88 15.91 17.61
CA GLU A 631 10.10 15.23 17.18
C GLU A 631 9.90 14.27 15.98
N GLU A 632 8.72 14.22 15.37
CA GLU A 632 8.42 13.27 14.29
C GLU A 632 8.82 13.73 12.87
N PRO A 633 9.39 12.83 12.04
CA PRO A 633 9.68 13.11 10.64
C PRO A 633 8.40 13.17 9.78
N SER A 634 7.99 14.40 9.42
CA SER A 634 7.20 14.92 8.29
C SER A 634 6.04 14.13 7.60
N HIS A 635 5.80 12.84 7.83
CA HIS A 635 4.73 12.07 7.17
C HIS A 635 3.55 11.73 8.10
N THR A 636 3.72 11.88 9.42
CA THR A 636 2.68 11.75 10.47
C THR A 636 2.48 13.04 11.27
N ALA A 637 3.29 14.07 11.00
CA ALA A 637 3.36 15.33 11.74
C ALA A 637 2.18 16.29 11.45
N GLY A 638 0.97 15.88 11.82
CA GLY A 638 -0.18 16.76 11.99
C GLY A 638 -0.89 16.45 13.31
N GLU A 639 -1.64 17.41 13.87
CA GLU A 639 -2.40 17.22 15.13
C GLU A 639 -3.36 16.02 15.09
N GLN A 640 -3.80 15.59 13.89
CA GLN A 640 -4.57 14.36 13.69
C GLN A 640 -3.74 13.07 13.76
N GLY A 641 -2.46 13.09 13.37
CA GLY A 641 -1.56 11.93 13.47
C GLY A 641 -1.23 11.56 14.91
N GLY A 642 -1.02 12.57 15.76
CA GLY A 642 -0.84 12.39 17.20
C GLY A 642 -2.06 11.72 17.86
N LYS A 643 -3.28 12.27 17.67
CA LYS A 643 -4.51 11.68 18.24
C LYS A 643 -4.77 10.25 17.77
N SER A 644 -4.54 9.97 16.49
CA SER A 644 -4.70 8.64 15.91
C SER A 644 -3.74 7.60 16.51
N CYS A 645 -2.50 7.96 16.84
CA CYS A 645 -1.53 7.02 17.42
C CYS A 645 -1.94 6.52 18.82
N LEU A 646 -2.55 7.37 19.64
CA LEU A 646 -2.98 6.99 20.98
C LEU A 646 -4.24 6.12 20.95
N GLU A 647 -5.20 6.45 20.09
CA GLU A 647 -6.38 5.60 19.84
C GLU A 647 -5.96 4.21 19.31
N HIS A 648 -4.93 4.16 18.45
CA HIS A 648 -4.35 2.89 18.01
C HIS A 648 -3.65 2.14 19.16
N ALA A 649 -2.94 2.83 20.05
CA ALA A 649 -2.30 2.19 21.20
C ALA A 649 -3.35 1.57 22.16
N GLU A 650 -4.44 2.27 22.43
CA GLU A 650 -5.57 1.77 23.24
C GLU A 650 -6.23 0.54 22.57
N PHE A 651 -6.58 0.65 21.29
CA PHE A 651 -7.18 -0.45 20.52
C PHE A 651 -6.30 -1.71 20.54
N VAL A 652 -4.99 -1.55 20.31
CA VAL A 652 -4.05 -2.68 20.31
C VAL A 652 -3.87 -3.27 21.71
N ALA A 653 -3.86 -2.43 22.75
CA ALA A 653 -3.78 -2.91 24.13
C ALA A 653 -5.04 -3.71 24.53
N ASP A 654 -6.23 -3.27 24.12
CA ASP A 654 -7.46 -4.02 24.34
C ASP A 654 -7.44 -5.37 23.59
N LEU A 655 -6.96 -5.39 22.35
CA LEU A 655 -6.79 -6.62 21.59
C LEU A 655 -5.78 -7.58 22.26
N ALA A 656 -4.67 -7.07 22.78
CA ALA A 656 -3.71 -7.85 23.56
C ALA A 656 -4.38 -8.47 24.80
N TRP A 657 -5.20 -7.69 25.50
CA TRP A 657 -5.92 -8.16 26.67
C TRP A 657 -6.98 -9.22 26.34
N ASP A 658 -7.66 -9.12 25.19
CA ASP A 658 -8.58 -10.16 24.72
C ASP A 658 -7.88 -11.50 24.50
N PHE A 659 -6.65 -11.49 23.98
CA PHE A 659 -5.83 -12.70 23.87
C PHE A 659 -5.38 -13.23 25.24
N ALA A 660 -5.00 -12.36 26.16
CA ALA A 660 -4.66 -12.75 27.53
C ALA A 660 -5.85 -13.41 28.25
N ILE A 661 -7.07 -12.89 28.07
CA ILE A 661 -8.30 -13.50 28.61
C ILE A 661 -8.51 -14.90 28.03
N LYS A 662 -8.38 -15.08 26.71
CA LYS A 662 -8.52 -16.39 26.06
C LYS A 662 -7.51 -17.41 26.59
N GLU A 663 -6.28 -16.97 26.84
CA GLU A 663 -5.26 -17.81 27.46
C GLU A 663 -5.63 -18.19 28.90
N GLY A 664 -6.16 -17.24 29.69
CA GLY A 664 -6.66 -17.51 31.04
C GLY A 664 -7.76 -18.58 31.08
N PHE A 665 -8.69 -18.58 30.12
CA PHE A 665 -9.70 -19.63 30.00
C PHE A 665 -9.08 -21.00 29.69
N ARG A 666 -8.08 -21.07 28.80
CA ARG A 666 -7.36 -22.33 28.51
C ARG A 666 -6.71 -22.90 29.77
N VAL A 667 -6.00 -22.05 30.53
CA VAL A 667 -5.34 -22.47 31.78
C VAL A 667 -6.37 -22.96 32.78
N PHE A 668 -7.51 -22.27 32.94
CA PHE A 668 -8.59 -22.69 33.82
C PHE A 668 -9.22 -24.05 33.41
N ASP A 669 -9.46 -24.25 32.11
CA ASP A 669 -9.99 -25.51 31.57
C ASP A 669 -9.00 -26.68 31.75
N SER A 670 -7.69 -26.41 31.66
CA SER A 670 -6.65 -27.43 31.92
C SER A 670 -6.55 -27.83 33.40
N LEU A 671 -6.76 -26.88 34.32
CA LEU A 671 -6.72 -27.12 35.77
C LEU A 671 -7.90 -27.98 36.26
N SER A 672 -9.05 -27.92 35.58
CA SER A 672 -10.25 -28.68 35.94
C SER A 672 -10.20 -30.16 35.52
N ILE A 673 -9.20 -30.56 34.73
CA ILE A 673 -8.95 -31.97 34.35
C ILE A 673 -8.05 -32.70 35.38
N ALA A 674 -7.33 -31.96 36.24
CA ALA A 674 -6.62 -32.57 37.36
C ALA A 674 -7.62 -33.07 38.42
N LYS A 675 -7.84 -34.39 38.48
CA LYS A 675 -8.71 -35.03 39.48
C LYS A 675 -8.47 -34.45 40.87
N PRO A 676 -9.52 -34.13 41.66
CA PRO A 676 -9.32 -33.73 43.04
C PRO A 676 -8.64 -34.90 43.78
N PHE A 677 -7.50 -34.65 44.42
CA PHE A 677 -6.98 -35.55 45.44
C PHE A 677 -8.10 -35.85 46.42
N ALA A 678 -8.50 -37.12 46.51
CA ALA A 678 -9.48 -37.59 47.48
C ALA A 678 -8.95 -37.25 48.88
N ARG A 679 -9.50 -36.21 49.50
CA ARG A 679 -9.25 -35.90 50.91
C ARG A 679 -9.88 -37.02 51.74
N HIS A 680 -9.06 -37.92 52.26
CA HIS A 680 -9.47 -38.79 53.35
C HIS A 680 -9.73 -37.94 54.60
N TYR A 681 -10.99 -37.92 55.04
CA TYR A 681 -11.35 -37.41 56.35
C TYR A 681 -10.91 -38.41 57.42
N SER A 682 -9.89 -38.07 58.21
CA SER A 682 -9.62 -38.73 59.49
C SER A 682 -10.24 -37.91 60.61
N THR A 683 -11.21 -38.48 61.31
CA THR A 683 -11.81 -37.95 62.54
C THR A 683 -10.81 -38.08 63.69
N TRP A 684 -10.51 -36.97 64.35
CA TRP A 684 -9.93 -36.97 65.69
C TRP A 684 -10.78 -36.09 66.60
N ALA A 685 -11.46 -36.75 67.54
CA ALA A 685 -12.19 -36.13 68.63
C ALA A 685 -11.25 -35.90 69.83
N ARG A 686 -11.38 -34.76 70.51
CA ARG A 686 -11.07 -34.62 71.95
C ARG A 686 -11.87 -33.47 72.59
N GLN A 687 -12.22 -33.71 73.85
CA GLN A 687 -13.23 -33.13 74.76
C GLN A 687 -12.85 -31.74 75.31
N GLY A 688 -13.75 -30.74 75.40
CA GLY A 688 -14.56 -30.33 76.61
C GLY A 688 -13.92 -29.13 77.37
N PRO A 689 -14.56 -28.38 78.32
CA PRO A 689 -15.96 -28.38 78.80
C PRO A 689 -16.67 -26.98 79.02
N PHE A 690 -18.02 -27.03 79.02
CA PHE A 690 -19.06 -26.33 79.84
C PHE A 690 -19.07 -24.82 80.18
N LEU A 691 -20.25 -24.18 80.00
CA LEU A 691 -21.09 -23.55 81.06
C LEU A 691 -22.52 -23.22 80.53
N SER A 692 -23.52 -23.17 81.44
CA SER A 692 -24.95 -23.46 81.23
C SER A 692 -25.98 -22.34 81.49
N ARG A 693 -27.17 -22.45 80.84
CA ARG A 693 -28.58 -22.08 81.23
C ARG A 693 -28.93 -20.61 81.55
N SER A 694 -30.07 -20.02 81.11
CA SER A 694 -31.47 -20.36 81.49
C SER A 694 -32.53 -19.59 80.66
N TYR A 695 -33.77 -20.10 80.61
CA TYR A 695 -34.98 -19.55 79.93
C TYR A 695 -35.91 -18.76 80.89
N SER A 696 -36.67 -17.78 80.36
CA SER A 696 -37.94 -17.28 80.96
C SER A 696 -38.93 -16.76 79.90
N THR A 697 -40.23 -16.86 80.22
CA THR A 697 -41.43 -16.87 79.35
C THR A 697 -42.15 -15.52 79.11
N TRP A 698 -42.65 -15.33 77.88
CA TRP A 698 -43.88 -14.65 77.36
C TRP A 698 -44.44 -13.39 78.08
N THR A 699 -44.70 -12.26 77.39
CA THR A 699 -45.93 -11.98 76.59
C THR A 699 -45.72 -10.96 75.43
N ARG A 700 -46.54 -11.08 74.37
CA ARG A 700 -46.68 -10.22 73.16
C ARG A 700 -48.06 -9.50 73.21
N PRO A 701 -48.41 -8.45 72.42
CA PRO A 701 -48.18 -8.39 70.96
C PRO A 701 -47.95 -7.01 70.31
N GLY A 702 -47.36 -7.03 69.11
CA GLY A 702 -47.25 -5.86 68.22
C GLY A 702 -46.31 -6.08 67.03
N THR A 703 -46.76 -6.89 66.06
CA THR A 703 -46.43 -6.84 64.61
C THR A 703 -45.01 -6.44 64.15
N VAL A 704 -44.14 -7.44 63.90
CA VAL A 704 -43.33 -7.61 62.66
C VAL A 704 -42.96 -9.11 62.54
N PRO A 705 -43.29 -9.82 61.45
CA PRO A 705 -42.60 -11.06 61.09
C PRO A 705 -41.51 -10.78 60.05
N VAL A 706 -40.27 -11.09 60.43
CA VAL A 706 -39.26 -11.61 59.51
C VAL A 706 -39.72 -13.02 59.09
N PRO A 707 -39.76 -13.36 57.79
CA PRO A 707 -39.83 -14.77 57.39
C PRO A 707 -38.45 -15.27 56.95
N GLU A 708 -38.18 -16.48 57.43
CA GLU A 708 -37.17 -17.43 57.03
C GLU A 708 -36.97 -17.50 55.51
N VAL A 709 -35.72 -17.73 55.10
CA VAL A 709 -35.35 -18.07 53.72
C VAL A 709 -35.65 -19.56 53.49
N PRO A 710 -36.54 -19.93 52.54
CA PRO A 710 -36.61 -21.29 52.03
C PRO A 710 -35.83 -21.39 50.71
N LEU A 711 -35.07 -22.48 50.59
CA LEU A 711 -34.56 -23.01 49.34
C LEU A 711 -35.72 -23.36 48.40
N ILE A 712 -35.89 -22.63 47.28
CA ILE A 712 -36.58 -23.12 46.07
C ILE A 712 -35.91 -22.53 44.83
N ALA A 713 -35.22 -23.37 44.07
CA ALA A 713 -35.01 -23.18 42.64
C ALA A 713 -36.33 -23.50 41.92
N SER A 714 -36.92 -22.53 41.23
CA SER A 714 -38.08 -22.80 40.35
C SER A 714 -37.66 -22.78 38.88
N PHE A 715 -37.85 -23.94 38.24
CA PHE A 715 -37.57 -24.24 36.83
C PHE A 715 -38.41 -23.39 35.85
N SER A 716 -39.36 -22.59 36.35
CA SER A 716 -40.27 -21.75 35.55
C SER A 716 -39.68 -20.41 35.12
N SER A 717 -38.63 -19.91 35.79
CA SER A 717 -37.94 -18.66 35.41
C SER A 717 -36.91 -18.85 34.27
N LEU A 718 -36.34 -20.05 34.14
CA LEU A 718 -35.48 -20.46 33.03
C LEU A 718 -36.26 -20.70 31.72
N LEU A 719 -37.51 -21.16 31.82
CA LEU A 719 -38.35 -21.42 30.65
C LEU A 719 -38.78 -20.12 29.93
N GLY A 720 -39.08 -19.06 30.68
CA GLY A 720 -39.48 -17.76 30.10
C GLY A 720 -38.36 -17.03 29.35
N MET A 721 -37.11 -17.12 29.83
CA MET A 721 -35.96 -16.54 29.13
C MET A 721 -35.57 -17.34 27.88
N ALA A 722 -35.66 -18.68 27.92
CA ALA A 722 -35.41 -19.54 26.77
C ALA A 722 -36.46 -19.35 25.65
N GLN A 723 -37.73 -19.17 26.02
CA GLN A 723 -38.83 -18.94 25.06
C GLN A 723 -38.74 -17.55 24.40
N GLY A 724 -38.26 -16.54 25.13
CA GLY A 724 -37.97 -15.20 24.60
C GLY A 724 -36.78 -15.17 23.63
N LEU A 725 -35.76 -16.00 23.85
CA LEU A 725 -34.61 -16.19 22.95
C LEU A 725 -34.99 -16.96 21.68
N TYR A 726 -35.83 -18.01 21.80
CA TYR A 726 -36.33 -18.78 20.67
C TYR A 726 -37.22 -17.94 19.73
N CYS A 727 -38.13 -17.13 20.26
CA CYS A 727 -38.97 -16.23 19.44
C CYS A 727 -38.19 -15.11 18.75
N LYS A 728 -37.07 -14.65 19.34
CA LYS A 728 -36.15 -13.69 18.72
C LYS A 728 -35.32 -14.34 17.60
N LEU A 729 -34.85 -15.57 17.79
CA LEU A 729 -34.12 -16.34 16.78
C LEU A 729 -35.03 -16.76 15.60
N ALA A 730 -36.27 -17.16 15.86
CA ALA A 730 -37.25 -17.50 14.81
C ALA A 730 -37.60 -16.29 13.93
N ARG A 731 -37.72 -15.08 14.52
CA ARG A 731 -37.94 -13.83 13.74
C ARG A 731 -36.72 -13.41 12.91
N ILE A 732 -35.51 -13.72 13.34
CA ILE A 732 -34.27 -13.45 12.58
C ILE A 732 -34.14 -14.43 11.41
N LEU A 733 -34.56 -15.69 11.60
CA LEU A 733 -34.55 -16.72 10.55
C LEU A 733 -35.65 -16.51 9.50
N ASP A 734 -36.85 -16.04 9.86
CA ASP A 734 -37.93 -15.74 8.89
C ASP A 734 -37.62 -14.54 7.97
N VAL A 735 -36.85 -13.56 8.47
CA VAL A 735 -36.41 -12.39 7.69
C VAL A 735 -35.26 -12.76 6.73
N GLN A 736 -34.48 -13.81 7.03
CA GLN A 736 -33.47 -14.35 6.11
C GLN A 736 -34.07 -15.31 5.07
N TRP A 737 -35.17 -16.01 5.37
CA TRP A 737 -35.80 -16.93 4.42
C TRP A 737 -36.61 -16.22 3.33
N SER A 738 -37.12 -15.02 3.59
CA SER A 738 -37.87 -14.21 2.60
C SER A 738 -36.97 -13.51 1.57
N PHE A 739 -35.65 -13.50 1.77
CA PHE A 739 -34.67 -12.96 0.80
C PHE A 739 -34.12 -14.01 -0.18
N LEU A 740 -34.42 -15.31 0.01
CA LEU A 740 -33.91 -16.43 -0.81
C LEU A 740 -34.93 -16.99 -1.83
N ILE A 741 -36.13 -16.42 -1.96
CA ILE A 741 -37.20 -16.92 -2.87
C ILE A 741 -37.59 -15.88 -3.95
N SER A 742 -36.64 -15.11 -4.46
CA SER A 742 -36.87 -14.26 -5.63
C SER A 742 -35.69 -14.30 -6.60
N GLN A 743 -35.58 -15.39 -7.37
CA GLN A 743 -35.04 -15.48 -8.75
C GLN A 743 -35.35 -16.89 -9.34
N PRO A 744 -35.52 -17.05 -10.67
CA PRO A 744 -36.31 -18.13 -11.26
C PRO A 744 -35.55 -19.46 -11.45
N ARG A 745 -36.34 -20.54 -11.46
CA ARG A 745 -35.97 -21.95 -11.60
C ARG A 745 -35.13 -22.25 -12.86
N CYS A 746 -34.12 -23.12 -12.71
CA CYS A 746 -33.67 -24.05 -13.75
C CYS A 746 -33.56 -25.46 -13.15
N THR A 747 -34.02 -26.44 -13.92
CA THR A 747 -34.34 -27.84 -13.57
C THR A 747 -33.10 -28.73 -13.30
N PRO A 748 -33.23 -29.79 -12.46
CA PRO A 748 -32.16 -30.75 -12.20
C PRO A 748 -32.10 -31.86 -13.26
N HIS A 749 -30.91 -32.17 -13.77
CA HIS A 749 -30.58 -33.45 -14.44
C HIS A 749 -30.16 -34.50 -13.39
N PRO A 750 -30.42 -35.80 -13.61
CA PRO A 750 -30.35 -36.82 -12.56
C PRO A 750 -28.93 -37.31 -12.28
N VAL A 751 -28.67 -37.60 -11.01
CA VAL A 751 -27.45 -38.18 -10.46
C VAL A 751 -27.30 -39.63 -10.91
N LEU A 752 -26.14 -39.95 -11.50
CA LEU A 752 -25.68 -41.31 -11.79
C LEU A 752 -25.47 -42.11 -10.49
N GLU A 753 -26.22 -43.20 -10.35
CA GLU A 753 -26.04 -44.21 -9.31
C GLU A 753 -24.64 -44.85 -9.37
N LYS A 754 -23.87 -44.72 -8.29
CA LYS A 754 -22.68 -45.56 -8.05
C LYS A 754 -23.13 -46.97 -7.65
N LYS A 755 -23.05 -47.90 -8.60
CA LYS A 755 -23.07 -49.34 -8.35
C LYS A 755 -21.93 -49.75 -7.42
N VAL A 756 -22.29 -50.25 -6.25
CA VAL A 756 -21.45 -51.11 -5.41
C VAL A 756 -21.21 -52.43 -6.16
N ARG A 757 -19.96 -52.86 -6.30
CA ARG A 757 -19.60 -54.26 -6.60
C ARG A 757 -18.78 -54.84 -5.44
N PRO A 758 -18.99 -56.12 -5.09
CA PRO A 758 -18.33 -56.77 -3.97
C PRO A 758 -16.94 -57.29 -4.33
N LEU A 759 -16.10 -57.41 -3.31
CA LEU A 759 -14.82 -58.15 -3.32
C LEU A 759 -15.05 -59.63 -3.68
N PRO A 760 -14.10 -60.26 -4.40
CA PRO A 760 -13.89 -61.69 -4.31
C PRO A 760 -12.51 -62.06 -3.73
N SER A 761 -12.57 -62.99 -2.76
CA SER A 761 -11.56 -63.91 -2.19
C SER A 761 -10.22 -63.38 -1.73
#